data_AF-A0A7M7NMH0-F1
#
_entry.id   AF-A0A7M7NMH0-F1
#
_cell.length_a   1.000
_cell.length_b   1.000
_cell.length_c   1.000
_cell.angle_alpha   90.00
_cell.angle_beta   90.00
_cell.angle_gamma   90.00
#
_symmetry.space_group_name_H-M   'P 1'
#
loop_
_entity.id
_entity.type
_entity.pdbx_description
1 polymer ?
#
loop_
_entity_poly.entity_id
_entity_poly.type
_entity_poly.pdbx_seq_one_letter_code
_entity_poly.pdbx_strand_id
1 'polypeptide(L)'
;MQISQSKKYTLVRGIDASISPDPLSANVANAELIGYFGHLATSTDPNISIDLEYLELILSRGADINCTDKYGQTALHEISRTWDPDVAVFMIERGSNVNQADLYGRTPLHVAAAVDFPEMIKVLLENGAYIESLTEKEMQSPLHYAARNDACESLRLLLKKGAQLHIRDYKGRTPLLLAAELDRSETSNVLLEMGARSYDVDRTGHTALQVMVTKMPAVAKEGLNQLYRCDRANRKQYYDLHLLEPLPLDSGIEVPARTVLQSIVLYNQLELIMHPVCRQLVEAKWEKFGRNGAFKQLAFNLLFILMWTVLACSLKSPFEYKFPEDIWRLILEVCGGLLTIYQIVLELKEFSDSKKKFIAWRNWRITEIEKDFKFCHPQWPQERQYLDQEVAEIKEQAPSYFADKWNLFDWLIYISLLIVTLLHVVDIFVDASGLSTATQNIFAIVIIFVWLRLMKSVRAFVRFGPFIVMLGLVASDFGTFLYLYGNFYIPYACAFWMTYGGNNGTIPSMQTVDQLMYSLFRITLVDEYDYDGMRQENVWMTYILLVTFLMISAILCINLLIAMLSNTFQRVYDNATAIAIMQQTKIILSIEDGLGKKTKRKYFDYIREFCSPQSLYYDDDMTSEGGDDLKKMTFQIKDSLEELDEFIREEQHLAHNGNISGLRAEIEDLKQKHEEGLKKVNNDLKVVQELLKAVLEQRSDRGGGGDGGIRTLPTLSTHGEPYSVPTGNQSSVPQVMMATGSPRFIGRRDTGTPKPSLLAEDSIDGGPIG
;
A
#
# COMPACT_ATOMS: atom_id res chain seq x y z
N MET A 1 21.54 2.96 18.57
CA MET A 1 22.84 3.48 19.07
C MET A 1 23.71 2.25 19.28
N GLN A 2 24.59 1.91 18.33
CA GLN A 2 25.40 0.69 18.39
C GLN A 2 26.47 0.83 19.50
N ILE A 3 26.23 0.21 20.66
CA ILE A 3 27.28 -0.02 21.66
C ILE A 3 27.80 -1.43 21.42
N SER A 4 28.63 -1.58 20.37
CA SER A 4 29.25 -2.86 19.98
C SER A 4 30.69 -2.98 20.50
N GLN A 5 31.01 -2.36 21.64
CA GLN A 5 32.30 -2.59 22.30
C GLN A 5 32.05 -2.75 23.80
N SER A 6 32.21 -3.96 24.32
CA SER A 6 32.25 -4.22 25.76
C SER A 6 33.37 -3.38 26.38
N LYS A 7 33.11 -2.70 27.49
CA LYS A 7 34.17 -2.01 28.23
C LYS A 7 35.12 -3.07 28.82
N LYS A 8 36.43 -2.87 28.64
CA LYS A 8 37.49 -3.80 29.07
C LYS A 8 37.59 -3.87 30.60
N TYR A 9 38.19 -4.93 31.14
CA TYR A 9 38.61 -5.02 32.54
C TYR A 9 40.14 -5.00 32.64
N THR A 10 40.69 -4.58 33.78
CA THR A 10 42.14 -4.58 34.01
C THR A 10 42.50 -5.68 35.00
N LEU A 11 43.39 -6.60 34.58
CA LEU A 11 44.09 -7.52 35.46
C LEU A 11 45.37 -6.84 35.94
N VAL A 12 45.32 -6.05 37.02
CA VAL A 12 46.54 -5.60 37.68
C VAL A 12 47.10 -6.81 38.43
N ARG A 13 48.35 -7.21 38.12
CA ARG A 13 49.05 -8.23 38.89
C ARG A 13 49.62 -7.61 40.16
N GLY A 14 48.95 -7.86 41.28
CA GLY A 14 49.59 -7.93 42.59
C GLY A 14 49.19 -6.84 43.58
N ILE A 15 48.25 -7.16 44.46
CA ILE A 15 48.21 -6.66 45.83
C ILE A 15 48.92 -7.68 46.74
N ASP A 16 49.88 -7.17 47.50
CA ASP A 16 50.51 -7.90 48.60
C ASP A 16 49.44 -8.37 49.59
N ALA A 17 49.34 -9.70 49.76
CA ALA A 17 48.42 -10.40 50.63
C ALA A 17 48.67 -10.19 52.15
N SER A 18 49.06 -8.98 52.56
CA SER A 18 49.49 -8.65 53.94
C SER A 18 48.60 -7.65 54.66
N ILE A 19 47.53 -7.14 54.04
CA ILE A 19 46.57 -6.25 54.69
C ILE A 19 45.31 -7.05 55.00
N SER A 20 45.10 -7.43 56.27
CA SER A 20 43.81 -7.98 56.70
C SER A 20 42.75 -6.88 56.53
N PRO A 21 41.68 -7.09 55.76
CA PRO A 21 40.62 -6.11 55.65
C PRO A 21 39.90 -6.01 56.99
N ASP A 22 39.86 -4.82 57.59
CA ASP A 22 38.96 -4.54 58.71
C ASP A 22 37.52 -4.79 58.22
N PRO A 23 36.73 -5.66 58.89
CA PRO A 23 35.36 -5.93 58.46
C PRO A 23 34.54 -4.65 58.61
N LEU A 24 34.17 -4.06 57.47
CA LEU A 24 33.18 -2.99 57.44
C LEU A 24 31.82 -3.58 57.81
N SER A 25 30.94 -2.77 58.40
CA SER A 25 29.55 -3.19 58.56
C SER A 25 28.99 -3.52 57.17
N ALA A 26 28.31 -4.66 57.00
CA ALA A 26 27.81 -5.13 55.70
C ALA A 26 27.06 -4.05 54.89
N ASN A 27 26.34 -3.15 55.57
CA ASN A 27 25.64 -2.03 54.93
C ASN A 27 26.57 -1.04 54.21
N VAL A 28 27.76 -0.77 54.77
CA VAL A 28 28.76 0.14 54.18
C VAL A 28 29.47 -0.55 53.02
N ALA A 29 29.81 -1.84 53.16
CA ALA A 29 30.41 -2.63 52.09
C ALA A 29 29.45 -2.79 50.88
N ASN A 30 28.16 -3.00 51.13
CA ASN A 30 27.11 -3.02 50.10
C ASN A 30 26.95 -1.66 49.41
N ALA A 31 27.00 -0.57 50.17
CA ALA A 31 26.95 0.78 49.61
C ALA A 31 28.20 1.11 48.78
N GLU A 32 29.38 0.61 49.16
CA GLU A 32 30.62 0.73 48.39
C GLU A 32 30.52 -0.06 47.07
N LEU A 33 29.98 -1.29 47.09
CA LEU A 33 29.79 -2.11 45.89
C LEU A 33 28.81 -1.45 44.89
N ILE A 34 27.63 -1.04 45.36
CA ILE A 34 26.63 -0.36 44.51
C ILE A 34 27.16 1.01 44.07
N GLY A 35 27.83 1.74 44.96
CA GLY A 35 28.46 3.03 44.66
C GLY A 35 29.54 2.93 43.59
N TYR A 36 30.33 1.86 43.59
CA TYR A 36 31.34 1.57 42.58
C TYR A 36 30.71 1.38 41.20
N PHE A 37 29.73 0.49 41.07
CA PHE A 37 29.01 0.30 39.80
C PHE A 37 28.20 1.54 39.38
N GLY A 38 27.66 2.30 40.34
CA GLY A 38 26.99 3.57 40.08
C GLY A 38 27.93 4.64 39.50
N HIS A 39 29.12 4.81 40.09
CA HIS A 39 30.15 5.72 39.57
C HIS A 39 30.58 5.31 38.16
N LEU A 40 30.83 4.02 37.96
CA LEU A 40 31.18 3.44 36.68
C LEU A 40 30.11 3.67 35.59
N ALA A 41 28.82 3.56 35.95
CA ALA A 41 27.70 3.81 35.06
C ALA A 41 27.56 5.30 34.69
N THR A 42 27.85 6.21 35.64
CA THR A 42 27.77 7.66 35.40
C THR A 42 28.97 8.24 34.64
N SER A 43 30.11 7.56 34.65
CA SER A 43 31.31 8.10 34.03
C SER A 43 31.28 7.99 32.50
N THR A 44 31.62 9.10 31.85
CA THR A 44 31.66 9.26 30.38
C THR A 44 32.96 8.75 29.76
N ASP A 45 33.92 8.28 30.55
CA ASP A 45 35.24 7.89 30.03
C ASP A 45 35.17 6.57 29.23
N PRO A 46 35.69 6.54 27.98
CA PRO A 46 35.64 5.36 27.12
C PRO A 46 36.66 4.26 27.49
N ASN A 47 37.70 4.60 28.27
CA ASN A 47 38.76 3.67 28.70
C ASN A 47 38.56 3.14 30.12
N ILE A 48 37.40 3.40 30.72
CA ILE A 48 37.09 2.92 32.07
C ILE A 48 37.05 1.40 32.07
N SER A 49 37.71 0.81 33.06
CA SER A 49 37.80 -0.64 33.24
C SER A 49 37.39 -1.04 34.65
N ILE A 50 36.77 -2.22 34.78
CA ILE A 50 36.53 -2.82 36.08
C ILE A 50 37.86 -3.35 36.62
N ASP A 51 38.15 -2.98 37.87
CA ASP A 51 39.25 -3.52 38.65
C ASP A 51 38.71 -4.72 39.45
N LEU A 52 39.05 -5.93 38.96
CA LEU A 52 38.61 -7.17 39.58
C LEU A 52 39.24 -7.39 40.97
N GLU A 53 40.39 -6.78 41.23
CA GLU A 53 41.08 -6.93 42.51
C GLU A 53 40.45 -6.03 43.58
N TYR A 54 40.11 -4.79 43.20
CA TYR A 54 39.31 -3.92 44.05
C TYR A 54 37.92 -4.52 44.34
N LEU A 55 37.32 -5.19 43.35
CA LEU A 55 36.07 -5.92 43.52
C LEU A 55 36.20 -7.08 44.52
N GLU A 56 37.28 -7.87 44.43
CA GLU A 56 37.61 -8.93 45.40
C GLU A 56 37.83 -8.36 46.81
N LEU A 57 38.46 -7.19 46.92
CA LEU A 57 38.65 -6.50 48.19
C LEU A 57 37.31 -6.08 48.83
N ILE A 58 36.37 -5.56 48.04
CA ILE A 58 35.03 -5.19 48.53
C ILE A 58 34.27 -6.43 48.99
N LEU A 59 34.33 -7.53 48.23
CA LEU A 59 33.67 -8.79 48.59
C LEU A 59 34.28 -9.43 49.85
N SER A 60 35.62 -9.43 49.98
CA SER A 60 36.31 -9.93 51.17
C SER A 60 36.05 -9.11 52.44
N ARG A 61 35.66 -7.84 52.30
CA ARG A 61 35.18 -6.96 53.40
C ARG A 61 33.76 -7.25 53.85
N GLY A 62 33.08 -8.23 53.25
CA GLY A 62 31.74 -8.68 53.65
C GLY A 62 30.59 -8.03 52.87
N ALA A 63 30.84 -7.49 51.67
CA ALA A 63 29.77 -7.06 50.78
C ALA A 63 28.98 -8.29 50.27
N ASP A 64 27.65 -8.20 50.31
CA ASP A 64 26.76 -9.16 49.67
C ASP A 64 26.77 -8.90 48.16
N ILE A 65 27.22 -9.88 47.38
CA ILE A 65 27.26 -9.82 45.91
C ILE A 65 25.87 -9.62 45.29
N ASN A 66 24.81 -9.97 46.02
CA ASN A 66 23.42 -9.82 45.61
C ASN A 66 22.75 -8.56 46.20
N CYS A 67 23.52 -7.65 46.80
CA CYS A 67 22.97 -6.40 47.30
C CYS A 67 22.31 -5.60 46.16
N THR A 68 21.21 -4.92 46.48
CA THR A 68 20.39 -4.21 45.51
C THR A 68 20.39 -2.72 45.74
N ASP A 69 20.30 -1.95 44.67
CA ASP A 69 20.02 -0.52 44.74
C ASP A 69 18.57 -0.24 45.18
N LYS A 70 18.19 1.06 45.23
CA LYS A 70 16.82 1.50 45.58
C LYS A 70 15.72 1.00 44.63
N TYR A 71 16.07 0.45 43.47
CA TYR A 71 15.16 -0.09 42.47
C TYR A 71 15.22 -1.62 42.37
N GLY A 72 16.00 -2.29 43.23
CA GLY A 72 16.16 -3.73 43.23
C GLY A 72 17.24 -4.25 42.26
N GLN A 73 18.01 -3.38 41.61
CA GLN A 73 19.06 -3.81 40.68
C GLN A 73 20.32 -4.23 41.42
N THR A 74 20.87 -5.38 41.04
CA THR A 74 22.17 -5.89 41.51
C THR A 74 23.32 -5.45 40.60
N ALA A 75 24.56 -5.63 41.05
CA ALA A 75 25.75 -5.43 40.20
C ALA A 75 25.68 -6.20 38.87
N LEU A 76 25.10 -7.41 38.87
CA LEU A 76 24.97 -8.23 37.67
C LEU A 76 24.05 -7.61 36.60
N HIS A 77 23.07 -6.78 37.00
CA HIS A 77 22.25 -6.02 36.04
C HIS A 77 23.08 -4.98 35.28
N GLU A 78 23.98 -4.28 35.98
CA GLU A 78 24.87 -3.29 35.36
C GLU A 78 25.91 -3.97 34.46
N ILE A 79 26.50 -5.07 34.95
CA ILE A 79 27.45 -5.89 34.18
C ILE A 79 26.81 -6.36 32.87
N SER A 80 25.60 -6.90 32.95
CA SER A 80 24.86 -7.41 31.79
C SER A 80 24.50 -6.34 30.75
N ARG A 81 24.62 -5.06 31.11
CA ARG A 81 24.30 -3.93 30.22
C ARG A 81 25.48 -3.47 29.37
N THR A 82 26.70 -3.47 29.93
CA THR A 82 27.82 -2.71 29.33
C THR A 82 29.19 -3.40 29.41
N TRP A 83 29.34 -4.39 30.29
CA TRP A 83 30.66 -4.91 30.65
C TRP A 83 30.95 -6.25 29.99
N ASP A 84 32.22 -6.60 29.94
CA ASP A 84 32.66 -7.85 29.33
C ASP A 84 32.00 -9.09 29.99
N PRO A 85 31.56 -10.12 29.22
CA PRO A 85 30.95 -11.32 29.78
C PRO A 85 31.84 -12.06 30.78
N ASP A 86 33.17 -11.93 30.68
CA ASP A 86 34.10 -12.53 31.64
C ASP A 86 33.92 -11.96 33.06
N VAL A 87 33.53 -10.69 33.18
CA VAL A 87 33.20 -10.07 34.48
C VAL A 87 31.90 -10.66 35.05
N ALA A 88 30.94 -11.00 34.19
CA ALA A 88 29.72 -11.69 34.62
C ALA A 88 30.07 -13.10 35.14
N VAL A 89 30.93 -13.85 34.43
CA VAL A 89 31.41 -15.16 34.90
C VAL A 89 32.08 -15.04 36.27
N PHE A 90 32.99 -14.07 36.45
CA PHE A 90 33.67 -13.80 37.72
C PHE A 90 32.70 -13.58 38.88
N MET A 91 31.62 -12.82 38.65
CA MET A 91 30.59 -12.55 39.67
C MET A 91 29.72 -13.78 39.94
N ILE A 92 29.35 -14.53 38.91
CA ILE A 92 28.51 -15.73 39.03
C ILE A 92 29.25 -16.82 39.82
N GLU A 93 30.55 -17.03 39.55
CA GLU A 93 31.40 -17.97 40.29
C GLU A 93 31.50 -17.63 41.79
N ARG A 94 31.31 -16.35 42.15
CA ARG A 94 31.31 -15.84 43.54
C ARG A 94 29.93 -15.84 44.20
N GLY A 95 28.93 -16.45 43.57
CA GLY A 95 27.59 -16.62 44.15
C GLY A 95 26.58 -15.54 43.76
N SER A 96 26.82 -14.80 42.67
CA SER A 96 25.80 -13.89 42.13
C SER A 96 24.59 -14.67 41.60
N ASN A 97 23.40 -14.26 42.01
CA ASN A 97 22.14 -14.85 41.57
C ASN A 97 21.79 -14.35 40.16
N VAL A 98 22.02 -15.19 39.16
CA VAL A 98 21.73 -14.94 37.73
C VAL A 98 20.26 -14.57 37.47
N ASN A 99 19.35 -15.04 38.32
CA ASN A 99 17.92 -14.84 38.18
C ASN A 99 17.35 -13.80 39.16
N GLN A 100 18.19 -13.04 39.86
CA GLN A 100 17.72 -11.98 40.74
C GLN A 100 16.96 -10.93 39.93
N ALA A 101 15.72 -10.68 40.30
CA ALA A 101 14.89 -9.69 39.63
C ALA A 101 14.88 -8.36 40.40
N ASP A 102 14.76 -7.25 39.66
CA ASP A 102 14.52 -5.93 40.21
C ASP A 102 13.06 -5.75 40.69
N LEU A 103 12.70 -4.57 41.23
CA LEU A 103 11.35 -4.27 41.72
C LEU A 103 10.26 -4.30 40.63
N TYR A 104 10.63 -4.45 39.36
CA TYR A 104 9.72 -4.58 38.22
C TYR A 104 9.72 -6.00 37.63
N GLY A 105 10.47 -6.93 38.24
CA GLY A 105 10.61 -8.31 37.78
C GLY A 105 11.62 -8.48 36.62
N ARG A 106 12.45 -7.47 36.34
CA ARG A 106 13.47 -7.57 35.28
C ARG A 106 14.69 -8.28 35.82
N THR A 107 15.19 -9.26 35.07
CA THR A 107 16.41 -10.02 35.39
C THR A 107 17.60 -9.49 34.58
N PRO A 108 18.85 -9.86 34.92
CA PRO A 108 20.03 -9.56 34.10
C PRO A 108 19.87 -9.98 32.63
N LEU A 109 19.15 -11.08 32.37
CA LEU A 109 18.85 -11.55 31.02
C LEU A 109 17.94 -10.58 30.24
N HIS A 110 16.97 -9.93 30.89
CA HIS A 110 16.17 -8.89 30.25
C HIS A 110 17.02 -7.68 29.85
N VAL A 111 17.98 -7.33 30.70
CA VAL A 111 18.90 -6.20 30.44
C VAL A 111 19.79 -6.51 29.24
N ALA A 112 20.45 -7.68 29.23
CA ALA A 112 21.29 -8.10 28.11
C ALA A 112 20.51 -8.18 26.78
N ALA A 113 19.27 -8.66 26.83
CA ALA A 113 18.38 -8.70 25.67
C ALA A 113 18.00 -7.31 25.15
N ALA A 114 17.82 -6.33 26.02
CA ALA A 114 17.44 -4.97 25.62
C ALA A 114 18.57 -4.18 24.96
N VAL A 115 19.83 -4.44 25.31
CA VAL A 115 21.00 -3.71 24.78
C VAL A 115 21.67 -4.36 23.57
N ASP A 116 21.06 -5.43 23.06
CA ASP A 116 21.59 -6.25 21.96
C ASP A 116 22.94 -6.94 22.25
N PHE A 117 23.06 -7.63 23.39
CA PHE A 117 24.30 -8.26 23.83
C PHE A 117 24.24 -9.81 23.83
N PRO A 118 24.43 -10.46 22.67
CA PRO A 118 24.27 -11.90 22.53
C PRO A 118 25.31 -12.73 23.32
N GLU A 119 26.55 -12.26 23.45
CA GLU A 119 27.58 -12.97 24.21
C GLU A 119 27.23 -13.04 25.70
N MET A 120 26.72 -11.95 26.26
CA MET A 120 26.23 -11.91 27.64
C MET A 120 25.02 -12.82 27.83
N ILE A 121 24.06 -12.80 26.90
CA ILE A 121 22.91 -13.73 26.91
C ILE A 121 23.39 -15.18 26.95
N LYS A 122 24.41 -15.52 26.15
CA LYS A 122 24.98 -16.87 26.13
C LYS A 122 25.54 -17.27 27.51
N VAL A 123 26.36 -16.41 28.11
CA VAL A 123 26.93 -16.65 29.45
C VAL A 123 25.84 -16.82 30.51
N LEU A 124 24.83 -15.93 30.52
CA LEU A 124 23.74 -15.99 31.48
C LEU A 124 22.93 -17.29 31.33
N LEU A 125 22.58 -17.69 30.10
CA LEU A 125 21.84 -18.93 29.85
C LEU A 125 22.64 -20.19 30.19
N GLU A 126 23.96 -20.20 29.91
CA GLU A 126 24.85 -21.32 30.27
C GLU A 126 25.00 -21.49 31.80
N ASN A 127 24.81 -20.40 32.56
CA ASN A 127 24.84 -20.38 34.03
C ASN A 127 23.45 -20.45 34.68
N GLY A 128 22.43 -20.90 33.95
CA GLY A 128 21.11 -21.21 34.52
C GLY A 128 20.11 -20.04 34.57
N ALA A 129 20.30 -18.99 33.75
CA ALA A 129 19.26 -17.98 33.57
C ALA A 129 17.98 -18.57 32.97
N TYR A 130 16.82 -18.19 33.50
CA TYR A 130 15.53 -18.59 32.95
C TYR A 130 15.19 -17.79 31.69
N ILE A 131 15.21 -18.48 30.54
CA ILE A 131 14.95 -17.88 29.21
C ILE A 131 13.56 -17.24 29.09
N GLU A 132 12.59 -17.74 29.86
CA GLU A 132 11.20 -17.25 29.89
C GLU A 132 10.86 -16.56 31.22
N SER A 133 11.85 -15.95 31.87
CA SER A 133 11.61 -15.10 33.04
C SER A 133 10.61 -14.00 32.65
N LEU A 134 9.62 -13.75 33.49
CA LEU A 134 8.56 -12.77 33.22
C LEU A 134 8.68 -11.60 34.21
N THR A 135 8.49 -10.38 33.70
CA THR A 135 8.37 -9.21 34.56
C THR A 135 7.07 -9.23 35.36
N GLU A 136 7.08 -8.65 36.57
CA GLU A 136 6.02 -8.86 37.57
C GLU A 136 4.67 -8.22 37.19
N LYS A 137 4.68 -7.21 36.30
CA LYS A 137 3.47 -6.49 35.86
C LYS A 137 3.23 -6.54 34.36
N GLU A 138 4.27 -6.31 33.56
CA GLU A 138 4.13 -6.33 32.10
C GLU A 138 4.03 -7.77 31.57
N MET A 139 4.43 -8.78 32.37
CA MET A 139 4.54 -10.17 31.92
C MET A 139 5.33 -10.30 30.62
N GLN A 140 6.34 -9.44 30.46
CA GLN A 140 7.23 -9.45 29.30
C GLN A 140 8.41 -10.37 29.57
N SER A 141 8.84 -11.08 28.53
CA SER A 141 10.01 -11.96 28.54
C SER A 141 11.24 -11.25 27.98
N PRO A 142 12.45 -11.84 28.11
CA PRO A 142 13.65 -11.31 27.46
C PRO A 142 13.47 -11.12 25.95
N LEU A 143 12.70 -12.00 25.29
CA LEU A 143 12.40 -11.87 23.87
C LEU A 143 11.56 -10.62 23.55
N HIS A 144 10.62 -10.24 24.42
CA HIS A 144 9.89 -8.97 24.29
C HIS A 144 10.82 -7.77 24.46
N TYR A 145 11.79 -7.84 25.39
CA TYR A 145 12.76 -6.77 25.60
C TYR A 145 13.69 -6.60 24.39
N ALA A 146 14.11 -7.70 23.76
CA ALA A 146 14.88 -7.63 22.52
C ALA A 146 14.07 -6.99 21.38
N ALA A 147 12.82 -7.45 21.19
CA ALA A 147 11.91 -6.93 20.17
C ALA A 147 11.59 -5.44 20.34
N ARG A 148 11.41 -4.99 21.59
CA ARG A 148 11.12 -3.59 21.93
C ARG A 148 12.28 -2.62 21.65
N ASN A 149 13.52 -3.10 21.63
CA ASN A 149 14.72 -2.27 21.55
C ASN A 149 15.49 -2.40 20.23
N ASP A 150 14.91 -3.05 19.21
CA ASP A 150 15.59 -3.37 17.95
C ASP A 150 16.86 -4.23 18.09
N ALA A 151 16.92 -5.05 19.15
CA ALA A 151 18.06 -5.92 19.44
C ALA A 151 18.01 -7.23 18.64
N CYS A 152 18.42 -7.16 17.37
CA CYS A 152 18.27 -8.24 16.40
C CYS A 152 19.11 -9.49 16.73
N GLU A 153 20.36 -9.31 17.15
CA GLU A 153 21.27 -10.44 17.41
C GLU A 153 20.87 -11.19 18.68
N SER A 154 20.47 -10.45 19.72
CA SER A 154 19.89 -11.00 20.94
C SER A 154 18.60 -11.77 20.65
N LEU A 155 17.73 -11.21 19.80
CA LEU A 155 16.50 -11.86 19.39
C LEU A 155 16.76 -13.18 18.65
N ARG A 156 17.69 -13.19 17.68
CA ARG A 156 18.10 -14.41 16.96
C ARG A 156 18.67 -15.46 17.91
N LEU A 157 19.52 -15.06 18.87
CA LEU A 157 20.12 -15.98 19.83
C LEU A 157 19.09 -16.57 20.80
N LEU A 158 18.18 -15.74 21.35
CA LEU A 158 17.13 -16.20 22.26
C LEU A 158 16.23 -17.23 21.60
N LEU A 159 15.80 -16.98 20.35
CA LEU A 159 15.01 -17.94 19.58
C LEU A 159 15.78 -19.24 19.31
N LYS A 160 17.06 -19.15 18.96
CA LYS A 160 17.93 -20.32 18.77
C LYS A 160 18.11 -21.14 20.05
N LYS A 161 18.07 -20.50 21.23
CA LYS A 161 18.16 -21.14 22.54
C LYS A 161 16.80 -21.63 23.08
N GLY A 162 15.74 -21.54 22.28
CA GLY A 162 14.43 -22.13 22.59
C GLY A 162 13.41 -21.19 23.22
N ALA A 163 13.59 -19.86 23.13
CA ALA A 163 12.58 -18.91 23.59
C ALA A 163 11.28 -19.07 22.79
N GLN A 164 10.13 -19.06 23.47
CA GLN A 164 8.83 -19.11 22.81
C GLN A 164 8.56 -17.86 21.97
N LEU A 165 8.33 -18.04 20.67
CA LEU A 165 8.04 -16.96 19.72
C LEU A 165 6.66 -16.31 19.92
N HIS A 166 5.67 -17.10 20.36
CA HIS A 166 4.28 -16.68 20.53
C HIS A 166 3.92 -16.37 22.00
N ILE A 167 4.94 -16.10 22.83
CA ILE A 167 4.74 -15.68 24.22
C ILE A 167 3.93 -14.38 24.28
N ARG A 168 3.09 -14.22 25.31
CA ARG A 168 2.15 -13.11 25.42
C ARG A 168 2.36 -12.29 26.68
N ASP A 169 2.38 -10.98 26.53
CA ASP A 169 2.45 -10.03 27.64
C ASP A 169 1.08 -9.80 28.32
N TYR A 170 1.01 -8.88 29.29
CA TYR A 170 -0.23 -8.52 29.99
C TYR A 170 -1.37 -7.97 29.11
N LYS A 171 -1.05 -7.41 27.94
CA LYS A 171 -2.04 -6.97 26.93
C LYS A 171 -2.37 -8.10 25.95
N GLY A 172 -1.72 -9.25 26.07
CA GLY A 172 -1.82 -10.36 25.14
C GLY A 172 -1.02 -10.13 23.86
N ARG A 173 -0.09 -9.17 23.83
CA ARG A 173 0.76 -8.89 22.66
C ARG A 173 1.86 -9.91 22.56
N THR A 174 2.17 -10.32 21.34
CA THR A 174 3.38 -11.10 21.02
C THR A 174 4.58 -10.17 20.87
N PRO A 175 5.83 -10.69 20.90
CA PRO A 175 7.02 -9.89 20.61
C PRO A 175 6.92 -9.12 19.29
N LEU A 176 6.33 -9.71 18.25
CA LEU A 176 6.12 -9.07 16.95
C LEU A 176 5.14 -7.89 17.05
N LEU A 177 4.01 -8.06 17.74
CA LEU A 177 3.05 -6.98 17.90
C LEU A 177 3.63 -5.83 18.73
N LEU A 178 4.43 -6.12 19.76
CA LEU A 178 5.13 -5.11 20.55
C LEU A 178 6.16 -4.34 19.70
N ALA A 179 6.96 -5.04 18.90
CA ALA A 179 7.91 -4.43 17.97
C ALA A 179 7.19 -3.52 16.95
N ALA A 180 6.09 -4.01 16.37
CA ALA A 180 5.27 -3.23 15.44
C ALA A 180 4.67 -1.97 16.10
N GLU A 181 4.20 -2.06 17.35
CA GLU A 181 3.65 -0.93 18.10
C GLU A 181 4.69 0.13 18.40
N LEU A 182 5.96 -0.24 18.58
CA LEU A 182 7.06 0.67 18.89
C LEU A 182 7.89 1.10 17.69
N ASP A 183 7.43 0.77 16.47
CA ASP A 183 8.08 1.09 15.20
C ASP A 183 9.49 0.49 15.06
N ARG A 184 9.64 -0.77 15.48
CA ARG A 184 10.89 -1.54 15.48
C ARG A 184 10.97 -2.43 14.23
N SER A 185 11.34 -1.83 13.10
CA SER A 185 11.26 -2.49 11.78
C SER A 185 12.23 -3.67 11.63
N GLU A 186 13.45 -3.54 12.14
CA GLU A 186 14.50 -4.55 11.99
C GLU A 186 14.12 -5.83 12.74
N THR A 187 13.79 -5.71 14.02
CA THR A 187 13.34 -6.86 14.81
C THR A 187 12.02 -7.44 14.33
N SER A 188 11.11 -6.62 13.80
CA SER A 188 9.87 -7.11 13.19
C SER A 188 10.14 -7.97 11.95
N ASN A 189 11.07 -7.56 11.07
CA ASN A 189 11.51 -8.38 9.94
C ASN A 189 12.12 -9.71 10.41
N VAL A 190 13.06 -9.67 11.38
CA VAL A 190 13.67 -10.89 11.92
C VAL A 190 12.61 -11.82 12.52
N LEU A 191 11.64 -11.30 13.26
CA LEU A 191 10.56 -12.11 13.81
C LEU A 191 9.71 -12.77 12.72
N LEU A 192 9.39 -12.04 11.64
CA LEU A 192 8.68 -12.60 10.49
C LEU A 192 9.49 -13.68 9.77
N GLU A 193 10.79 -13.47 9.56
CA GLU A 193 11.72 -14.47 9.00
C GLU A 193 11.75 -15.75 9.84
N MET A 194 11.72 -15.61 11.17
CA MET A 194 11.74 -16.72 12.12
C MET A 194 10.37 -17.38 12.30
N GLY A 195 9.36 -16.97 11.52
CA GLY A 195 8.03 -17.61 11.48
C GLY A 195 6.99 -17.02 12.43
N ALA A 196 7.20 -15.79 12.94
CA ALA A 196 6.21 -15.14 13.78
C ALA A 196 4.94 -14.85 12.98
N ARG A 197 3.77 -15.16 13.55
CA ARG A 197 2.48 -14.98 12.88
C ARG A 197 2.09 -13.51 12.87
N SER A 198 1.97 -12.92 11.70
CA SER A 198 1.56 -11.53 11.53
C SER A 198 0.10 -11.28 11.93
N TYR A 199 -0.71 -12.33 12.01
CA TYR A 199 -2.16 -12.28 12.23
C TYR A 199 -2.60 -12.60 13.68
N ASP A 200 -1.66 -12.75 14.62
CA ASP A 200 -2.02 -12.93 16.03
C ASP A 200 -2.67 -11.65 16.59
N VAL A 201 -3.82 -11.82 17.25
CA VAL A 201 -4.58 -10.73 17.90
C VAL A 201 -4.20 -10.58 19.37
N ASP A 202 -4.19 -9.34 19.86
CA ASP A 202 -4.11 -9.05 21.30
C ASP A 202 -5.48 -9.14 22.00
N ARG A 203 -5.54 -8.79 23.28
CA ARG A 203 -6.81 -8.72 24.04
C ARG A 203 -7.76 -7.63 23.55
N THR A 204 -7.27 -6.66 22.78
CA THR A 204 -8.07 -5.57 22.21
C THR A 204 -8.59 -5.88 20.81
N GLY A 205 -8.13 -6.96 20.18
CA GLY A 205 -8.46 -7.33 18.81
C GLY A 205 -7.53 -6.71 17.76
N HIS A 206 -6.47 -6.01 18.17
CA HIS A 206 -5.45 -5.52 17.27
C HIS A 206 -4.52 -6.63 16.83
N THR A 207 -4.23 -6.64 15.54
CA THR A 207 -3.35 -7.61 14.90
C THR A 207 -1.98 -6.96 14.64
N ALA A 208 -0.88 -7.72 14.74
CA ALA A 208 0.45 -7.20 14.41
C ALA A 208 0.48 -6.57 13.00
N LEU A 209 -0.13 -7.24 12.02
CA LEU A 209 -0.29 -6.73 10.66
C LEU A 209 -1.00 -5.37 10.60
N GLN A 210 -2.09 -5.17 11.35
CA GLN A 210 -2.81 -3.89 11.37
C GLN A 210 -1.89 -2.76 11.83
N VAL A 211 -1.10 -2.98 12.88
CA VAL A 211 -0.17 -1.97 13.42
C VAL A 211 0.99 -1.73 12.46
N MET A 212 1.54 -2.80 11.85
CA MET A 212 2.59 -2.69 10.84
C MET A 212 2.14 -1.85 9.64
N VAL A 213 0.90 -2.00 9.16
CA VAL A 213 0.35 -1.14 8.08
C VAL A 213 0.41 0.35 8.44
N THR A 214 0.24 0.69 9.72
CA THR A 214 0.21 2.09 10.17
C THR A 214 1.60 2.69 10.38
N LYS A 215 2.55 1.94 10.94
CA LYS A 215 3.89 2.44 11.31
C LYS A 215 4.98 2.03 10.31
N MET A 216 4.95 0.77 9.83
CA MET A 216 5.99 0.16 8.98
C MET A 216 5.43 -0.57 7.74
N PRO A 217 5.01 0.15 6.68
CA PRO A 217 4.38 -0.44 5.50
C PRO A 217 5.25 -1.47 4.75
N ALA A 218 6.56 -1.25 4.70
CA ALA A 218 7.48 -2.17 4.03
C ALA A 218 7.48 -3.56 4.68
N VAL A 219 7.52 -3.60 6.02
CA VAL A 219 7.46 -4.85 6.80
C VAL A 219 6.06 -5.47 6.75
N ALA A 220 5.02 -4.65 6.68
CA ALA A 220 3.64 -5.13 6.54
C ALA A 220 3.44 -5.97 5.28
N LYS A 221 4.19 -5.69 4.19
CA LYS A 221 4.20 -6.52 2.98
C LYS A 221 4.66 -7.95 3.27
N GLU A 222 5.73 -8.13 4.04
CA GLU A 222 6.18 -9.46 4.47
C GLU A 222 5.15 -10.14 5.37
N GLY A 223 4.48 -9.38 6.23
CA GLY A 223 3.35 -9.88 7.02
C GLY A 223 2.18 -10.38 6.14
N LEU A 224 1.90 -9.72 5.01
CA LEU A 224 0.89 -10.15 4.04
C LEU A 224 1.33 -11.36 3.22
N ASN A 225 2.63 -11.50 2.92
CA ASN A 225 3.18 -12.65 2.20
C ASN A 225 2.88 -13.97 2.94
N GLN A 226 2.78 -13.97 4.27
CA GLN A 226 2.41 -15.15 5.06
C GLN A 226 1.00 -15.69 4.75
N LEU A 227 0.10 -14.82 4.26
CA LEU A 227 -1.30 -15.14 3.95
C LEU A 227 -1.51 -15.62 2.50
N TYR A 228 -0.41 -15.74 1.75
CA TYR A 228 -0.39 -16.11 0.35
C TYR A 228 0.49 -17.33 0.13
N ARG A 229 -0.06 -18.36 -0.54
CA ARG A 229 0.69 -19.57 -0.89
C ARG A 229 0.44 -19.96 -2.34
N CYS A 230 1.51 -20.28 -3.07
CA CYS A 230 1.44 -20.81 -4.43
C CYS A 230 1.79 -22.30 -4.45
N ASP A 231 0.90 -23.10 -5.02
CA ASP A 231 1.16 -24.49 -5.37
C ASP A 231 1.32 -24.61 -6.89
N ARG A 232 2.57 -24.64 -7.34
CA ARG A 232 2.93 -24.77 -8.75
C ARG A 232 2.55 -26.14 -9.33
N ALA A 233 2.58 -27.20 -8.53
CA ALA A 233 2.27 -28.55 -9.00
C ALA A 233 0.81 -28.68 -9.43
N ASN A 234 -0.09 -28.06 -8.66
CA ASN A 234 -1.52 -28.05 -8.94
C ASN A 234 -2.01 -26.82 -9.68
N ARG A 235 -1.11 -25.88 -10.04
CA ARG A 235 -1.47 -24.59 -10.67
C ARG A 235 -2.53 -23.84 -9.86
N LYS A 236 -2.33 -23.75 -8.55
CA LYS A 236 -3.27 -23.12 -7.62
C LYS A 236 -2.59 -22.12 -6.71
N GLN A 237 -3.29 -21.03 -6.44
CA GLN A 237 -2.94 -20.04 -5.42
C GLN A 237 -3.96 -20.10 -4.30
N TYR A 238 -3.48 -19.96 -3.07
CA TYR A 238 -4.28 -19.99 -1.85
C TYR A 238 -4.14 -18.66 -1.11
N TYR A 239 -5.30 -18.11 -0.73
CA TYR A 239 -5.39 -16.84 0.00
C TYR A 239 -6.17 -17.05 1.31
N ASP A 240 -5.53 -16.74 2.43
CA ASP A 240 -6.14 -16.84 3.76
C ASP A 240 -6.81 -15.52 4.17
N LEU A 241 -7.99 -15.23 3.60
CA LEU A 241 -8.67 -13.94 3.79
C LEU A 241 -9.28 -13.77 5.20
N HIS A 242 -9.65 -14.87 5.86
CA HIS A 242 -10.23 -14.84 7.21
C HIS A 242 -9.31 -14.21 8.26
N LEU A 243 -8.00 -14.24 8.05
CA LEU A 243 -7.00 -13.68 8.97
C LEU A 243 -6.88 -12.16 8.88
N LEU A 244 -7.32 -11.54 7.77
CA LEU A 244 -7.37 -10.09 7.60
C LEU A 244 -8.59 -9.44 8.27
N GLU A 245 -9.66 -10.21 8.41
CA GLU A 245 -10.93 -9.77 9.01
C GLU A 245 -11.33 -10.71 10.16
N PRO A 246 -10.62 -10.64 11.30
CA PRO A 246 -10.97 -11.46 12.46
C PRO A 246 -12.41 -11.14 12.91
N LEU A 247 -13.14 -12.18 13.31
CA LEU A 247 -14.50 -12.05 13.82
C LEU A 247 -14.52 -11.02 14.97
N PRO A 248 -15.53 -10.13 15.01
CA PRO A 248 -15.73 -9.27 16.17
C PRO A 248 -15.87 -10.18 17.39
N LEU A 249 -15.03 -9.92 18.42
CA LEU A 249 -15.01 -10.70 19.65
C LEU A 249 -16.44 -10.80 20.21
N ASP A 250 -16.91 -12.02 20.49
CA ASP A 250 -18.24 -12.29 21.07
C ASP A 250 -18.41 -11.72 22.50
N SER A 251 -17.42 -10.97 23.00
CA SER A 251 -17.37 -10.37 24.33
C SER A 251 -18.39 -9.24 24.56
N GLY A 252 -19.17 -8.84 23.54
CA GLY A 252 -20.20 -7.80 23.65
C GLY A 252 -19.64 -6.38 23.87
N ILE A 253 -18.32 -6.23 23.97
CA ILE A 253 -17.62 -4.96 24.06
C ILE A 253 -17.22 -4.57 22.64
N GLU A 254 -17.90 -3.58 22.06
CA GLU A 254 -17.48 -2.98 20.79
C GLU A 254 -16.14 -2.25 21.01
N VAL A 255 -15.02 -2.95 20.82
CA VAL A 255 -13.71 -2.30 20.77
C VAL A 255 -13.64 -1.52 19.46
N PRO A 256 -13.31 -0.22 19.47
CA PRO A 256 -13.20 0.58 18.24
C PRO A 256 -11.92 0.25 17.44
N ALA A 257 -11.52 -1.02 17.43
CA ALA A 257 -10.37 -1.53 16.67
C ALA A 257 -10.67 -1.44 15.17
N ARG A 258 -9.69 -0.95 14.40
CA ARG A 258 -9.80 -0.84 12.94
C ARG A 258 -9.34 -2.13 12.29
N THR A 259 -10.01 -2.55 11.22
CA THR A 259 -9.53 -3.70 10.43
C THR A 259 -8.28 -3.33 9.62
N VAL A 260 -7.53 -4.34 9.16
CA VAL A 260 -6.33 -4.12 8.32
C VAL A 260 -6.68 -3.30 7.08
N LEU A 261 -7.79 -3.64 6.40
CA LEU A 261 -8.23 -2.92 5.20
C LEU A 261 -8.62 -1.46 5.51
N GLN A 262 -9.26 -1.19 6.65
CA GLN A 262 -9.57 0.18 7.08
C GLN A 262 -8.29 0.99 7.35
N SER A 263 -7.28 0.36 7.97
CA SER A 263 -5.98 1.00 8.21
C SER A 263 -5.25 1.32 6.90
N ILE A 264 -5.20 0.38 5.94
CA ILE A 264 -4.60 0.62 4.61
C ILE A 264 -5.23 1.85 3.95
N VAL A 265 -6.56 1.96 4.05
CA VAL A 265 -7.33 3.05 3.44
C VAL A 265 -7.10 4.39 4.12
N LEU A 266 -7.05 4.41 5.46
CA LEU A 266 -6.86 5.62 6.22
C LEU A 266 -5.48 6.25 6.00
N TYR A 267 -4.44 5.42 5.98
CA TYR A 267 -3.05 5.85 5.77
C TYR A 267 -2.65 5.90 4.29
N ASN A 268 -3.62 5.68 3.37
CA ASN A 268 -3.44 5.78 1.92
C ASN A 268 -2.26 4.93 1.37
N GLN A 269 -2.11 3.70 1.86
CA GLN A 269 -1.00 2.81 1.51
C GLN A 269 -1.24 2.13 0.15
N LEU A 270 -0.75 2.78 -0.93
CA LEU A 270 -1.00 2.35 -2.32
C LEU A 270 -0.30 1.03 -2.70
N GLU A 271 0.87 0.75 -2.14
CA GLU A 271 1.57 -0.51 -2.44
C GLU A 271 0.88 -1.71 -1.77
N LEU A 272 0.43 -1.54 -0.53
CA LEU A 272 -0.20 -2.60 0.25
C LEU A 272 -1.58 -2.96 -0.30
N ILE A 273 -2.34 -2.00 -0.82
CA ILE A 273 -3.66 -2.30 -1.40
C ILE A 273 -3.56 -3.13 -2.69
N MET A 274 -2.44 -3.00 -3.41
CA MET A 274 -2.16 -3.78 -4.62
C MET A 274 -1.66 -5.19 -4.31
N HIS A 275 -1.37 -5.50 -3.05
CA HIS A 275 -0.96 -6.84 -2.65
C HIS A 275 -2.03 -7.88 -3.04
N PRO A 276 -1.66 -9.05 -3.58
CA PRO A 276 -2.61 -10.06 -4.07
C PRO A 276 -3.72 -10.42 -3.06
N VAL A 277 -3.35 -10.58 -1.79
CA VAL A 277 -4.31 -10.92 -0.71
C VAL A 277 -5.32 -9.78 -0.47
N CYS A 278 -4.86 -8.52 -0.45
CA CYS A 278 -5.74 -7.36 -0.27
C CYS A 278 -6.67 -7.19 -1.47
N ARG A 279 -6.14 -7.40 -2.68
CA ARG A 279 -6.93 -7.37 -3.91
C ARG A 279 -8.04 -8.42 -3.89
N GLN A 280 -7.73 -9.66 -3.50
CA GLN A 280 -8.74 -10.73 -3.37
C GLN A 280 -9.80 -10.41 -2.33
N LEU A 281 -9.42 -9.80 -1.20
CA LEU A 281 -10.39 -9.33 -0.20
C LEU A 281 -11.32 -8.25 -0.76
N VAL A 282 -10.78 -7.27 -1.49
CA VAL A 282 -11.56 -6.21 -2.14
C VAL A 282 -12.51 -6.80 -3.19
N GLU A 283 -12.03 -7.74 -4.01
CA GLU A 283 -12.83 -8.45 -5.01
C GLU A 283 -13.99 -9.22 -4.34
N ALA A 284 -13.71 -9.98 -3.27
CA ALA A 284 -14.74 -10.71 -2.52
C ALA A 284 -15.83 -9.79 -1.94
N LYS A 285 -15.44 -8.65 -1.35
CA LYS A 285 -16.40 -7.63 -0.87
C LYS A 285 -17.20 -7.00 -2.00
N TRP A 286 -16.54 -6.73 -3.11
CA TRP A 286 -17.16 -6.13 -4.29
C TRP A 286 -18.24 -7.03 -4.88
N GLU A 287 -17.96 -8.32 -5.05
CA GLU A 287 -18.93 -9.28 -5.58
C GLU A 287 -20.12 -9.48 -4.64
N LYS A 288 -19.90 -9.53 -3.33
CA LYS A 288 -20.96 -9.88 -2.38
C LYS A 288 -21.96 -8.75 -2.15
N PHE A 289 -21.50 -7.53 -1.96
CA PHE A 289 -22.39 -6.40 -1.66
C PHE A 289 -21.94 -5.08 -2.29
N GLY A 290 -20.65 -4.87 -2.53
CA GLY A 290 -20.11 -3.61 -3.05
C GLY A 290 -20.71 -3.21 -4.40
N ARG A 291 -20.77 -4.14 -5.36
CA ARG A 291 -21.29 -3.89 -6.72
C ARG A 291 -22.75 -3.43 -6.71
N ASN A 292 -23.61 -4.14 -5.99
CA ASN A 292 -25.03 -3.82 -5.92
C ASN A 292 -25.26 -2.51 -5.13
N GLY A 293 -24.49 -2.27 -4.07
CA GLY A 293 -24.53 -1.01 -3.32
C GLY A 293 -24.12 0.18 -4.18
N ALA A 294 -22.98 0.09 -4.87
CA ALA A 294 -22.47 1.14 -5.75
C ALA A 294 -23.42 1.43 -6.93
N PHE A 295 -24.02 0.40 -7.54
CA PHE A 295 -24.99 0.59 -8.62
C PHE A 295 -26.28 1.29 -8.14
N LYS A 296 -26.79 0.94 -6.95
CA LYS A 296 -27.93 1.63 -6.34
C LYS A 296 -27.60 3.10 -6.05
N GLN A 297 -26.41 3.38 -5.52
CA GLN A 297 -25.96 4.74 -5.27
C GLN A 297 -25.84 5.54 -6.58
N LEU A 298 -25.26 4.96 -7.62
CA LEU A 298 -25.16 5.57 -8.94
C LEU A 298 -26.55 5.85 -9.54
N ALA A 299 -27.47 4.88 -9.50
CA ALA A 299 -28.82 5.02 -10.03
C ALA A 299 -29.61 6.11 -9.28
N PHE A 300 -29.50 6.18 -7.95
CA PHE A 300 -30.14 7.19 -7.14
C PHE A 300 -29.59 8.60 -7.44
N ASN A 301 -28.27 8.74 -7.56
CA ASN A 301 -27.64 10.01 -7.91
C ASN A 301 -27.96 10.43 -9.36
N LEU A 302 -28.04 9.49 -10.31
CA LEU A 302 -28.46 9.78 -11.67
C LEU A 302 -29.92 10.24 -11.72
N LEU A 303 -30.82 9.58 -11.00
CA LEU A 303 -32.23 10.00 -10.89
C LEU A 303 -32.35 11.41 -10.32
N PHE A 304 -31.58 11.71 -9.27
CA PHE A 304 -31.52 13.04 -8.68
C PHE A 304 -31.09 14.10 -9.70
N ILE A 305 -30.02 13.85 -10.46
CA ILE A 305 -29.54 14.76 -11.51
C ILE A 305 -30.61 14.93 -12.59
N LEU A 306 -31.17 13.84 -13.11
CA LEU A 306 -32.17 13.87 -14.16
C LEU A 306 -33.40 14.69 -13.75
N MET A 307 -33.88 14.54 -12.53
CA MET A 307 -35.01 15.32 -12.01
C MET A 307 -34.72 16.83 -12.03
N TRP A 308 -33.54 17.25 -11.55
CA TRP A 308 -33.12 18.66 -11.60
C TRP A 308 -32.91 19.16 -13.04
N THR A 309 -32.45 18.31 -13.96
CA THR A 309 -32.31 18.70 -15.37
C THR A 309 -33.65 18.91 -16.06
N VAL A 310 -34.63 18.04 -15.82
CA VAL A 310 -35.97 18.17 -16.39
C VAL A 310 -36.62 19.44 -15.87
N LEU A 311 -36.46 19.74 -14.58
CA LEU A 311 -36.91 21.02 -14.01
C LEU A 311 -36.21 22.20 -14.70
N ALA A 312 -34.88 22.17 -14.83
CA ALA A 312 -34.10 23.23 -15.48
C ALA A 312 -34.49 23.50 -16.93
N CYS A 313 -34.69 22.45 -17.73
CA CYS A 313 -35.10 22.62 -19.13
C CYS A 313 -36.57 23.06 -19.28
N SER A 314 -37.41 22.82 -18.28
CA SER A 314 -38.83 23.19 -18.31
C SER A 314 -39.09 24.66 -17.98
N LEU A 315 -38.13 25.32 -17.33
CA LEU A 315 -38.20 26.69 -16.85
C LEU A 315 -37.99 27.68 -18.01
N LYS A 316 -39.09 28.26 -18.54
CA LYS A 316 -39.07 29.35 -19.54
C LYS A 316 -39.53 30.65 -18.88
N SER A 317 -38.85 31.76 -19.19
CA SER A 317 -39.20 33.09 -18.67
C SER A 317 -40.14 33.76 -19.68
N PRO A 318 -41.21 34.45 -19.23
CA PRO A 318 -41.63 34.67 -17.83
C PRO A 318 -42.28 33.44 -17.19
N PHE A 319 -42.09 33.28 -15.88
CA PHE A 319 -42.57 32.12 -15.11
C PHE A 319 -44.05 32.23 -14.77
N GLU A 320 -44.89 31.87 -15.71
CA GLU A 320 -46.34 31.82 -15.48
C GLU A 320 -46.78 30.35 -15.31
N TYR A 321 -47.20 29.96 -14.11
CA TYR A 321 -47.76 28.63 -13.86
C TYR A 321 -49.19 28.55 -14.42
N LYS A 322 -49.37 27.81 -15.51
CA LYS A 322 -50.68 27.57 -16.11
C LYS A 322 -51.25 26.25 -15.60
N PHE A 323 -52.12 26.34 -14.59
CA PHE A 323 -52.87 25.19 -14.11
C PHE A 323 -53.96 24.81 -15.13
N PRO A 324 -54.10 23.52 -15.53
CA PRO A 324 -53.54 22.29 -14.95
C PRO A 324 -52.27 21.71 -15.63
N GLU A 325 -51.80 22.28 -16.74
CA GLU A 325 -50.72 21.71 -17.55
C GLU A 325 -49.35 21.70 -16.86
N ASP A 326 -49.10 22.60 -15.90
CA ASP A 326 -47.81 22.74 -15.20
C ASP A 326 -47.74 22.05 -13.81
N ILE A 327 -48.76 21.29 -13.41
CA ILE A 327 -48.80 20.61 -12.09
C ILE A 327 -47.60 19.67 -11.90
N TRP A 328 -47.18 19.00 -12.97
CA TRP A 328 -46.04 18.09 -12.93
C TRP A 328 -44.73 18.81 -12.59
N ARG A 329 -44.57 20.10 -12.94
CA ARG A 329 -43.37 20.89 -12.60
C ARG A 329 -43.30 21.18 -11.11
N LEU A 330 -44.43 21.55 -10.51
CA LEU A 330 -44.54 21.74 -9.07
C LEU A 330 -44.22 20.44 -8.31
N ILE A 331 -44.72 19.30 -8.80
CA ILE A 331 -44.39 17.99 -8.23
C ILE A 331 -42.88 17.72 -8.33
N LEU A 332 -42.26 17.97 -9.49
CA LEU A 332 -40.81 17.79 -9.67
C LEU A 332 -39.99 18.72 -8.78
N GLU A 333 -40.42 19.96 -8.58
CA GLU A 333 -39.75 20.91 -7.70
C GLU A 333 -39.82 20.47 -6.22
N VAL A 334 -41.00 20.03 -5.75
CA VAL A 334 -41.18 19.51 -4.40
C VAL A 334 -40.40 18.22 -4.20
N CYS A 335 -40.47 17.27 -5.13
CA CYS A 335 -39.66 16.04 -5.09
C CYS A 335 -38.16 16.36 -5.15
N GLY A 336 -37.78 17.34 -5.97
CA GLY A 336 -36.47 17.98 -6.05
C GLY A 336 -35.93 18.40 -4.70
N GLY A 337 -36.64 19.31 -4.06
CA GLY A 337 -36.31 19.86 -2.74
C GLY A 337 -36.31 18.80 -1.64
N LEU A 338 -37.26 17.86 -1.65
CA LEU A 338 -37.26 16.77 -0.66
C LEU A 338 -36.05 15.84 -0.83
N LEU A 339 -35.66 15.55 -2.07
CA LEU A 339 -34.48 14.73 -2.35
C LEU A 339 -33.17 15.47 -2.04
N THR A 340 -33.08 16.79 -2.25
CA THR A 340 -31.90 17.56 -1.80
C THR A 340 -31.78 17.56 -0.29
N ILE A 341 -32.88 17.78 0.44
CA ILE A 341 -32.91 17.71 1.91
C ILE A 341 -32.50 16.30 2.38
N TYR A 342 -33.02 15.25 1.75
CA TYR A 342 -32.65 13.87 2.07
C TYR A 342 -31.14 13.62 1.89
N GLN A 343 -30.55 14.10 0.79
CA GLN A 343 -29.10 13.98 0.55
C GLN A 343 -28.28 14.75 1.58
N ILE A 344 -28.70 15.96 1.97
CA ILE A 344 -28.06 16.74 3.05
C ILE A 344 -28.12 15.97 4.38
N VAL A 345 -29.27 15.35 4.71
CA VAL A 345 -29.41 14.54 5.93
C VAL A 345 -28.48 13.32 5.92
N LEU A 346 -28.32 12.66 4.76
CA LEU A 346 -27.38 11.54 4.63
C LEU A 346 -25.92 11.98 4.87
N GLU A 347 -25.52 13.10 4.29
CA GLU A 347 -24.15 13.65 4.42
C GLU A 347 -23.89 14.13 5.86
N LEU A 348 -24.87 14.75 6.52
CA LEU A 348 -24.80 15.09 7.95
C LEU A 348 -24.68 13.84 8.83
N LYS A 349 -25.40 12.76 8.49
CA LYS A 349 -25.31 11.49 9.20
C LYS A 349 -23.91 10.89 9.04
N GLU A 350 -23.37 10.86 7.83
CA GLU A 350 -22.01 10.36 7.55
C GLU A 350 -20.94 11.18 8.31
N PHE A 351 -21.06 12.51 8.32
CA PHE A 351 -20.19 13.38 9.11
C PHE A 351 -20.29 13.09 10.62
N SER A 352 -21.52 12.95 11.15
CA SER A 352 -21.76 12.65 12.57
C SER A 352 -21.18 11.29 12.97
N ASP A 353 -21.42 10.26 12.16
CA ASP A 353 -20.98 8.90 12.42
C ASP A 353 -19.44 8.80 12.33
N SER A 354 -18.81 9.43 11.34
CA SER A 354 -17.34 9.54 11.24
C SER A 354 -16.75 10.24 12.47
N LYS A 355 -17.33 11.38 12.89
CA LYS A 355 -16.90 12.13 14.07
C LYS A 355 -17.06 11.31 15.37
N LYS A 356 -18.18 10.62 15.55
CA LYS A 356 -18.42 9.75 16.73
C LYS A 356 -17.41 8.61 16.80
N LYS A 357 -17.19 7.90 15.69
CA LYS A 357 -16.20 6.82 15.60
C LYS A 357 -14.79 7.32 15.90
N PHE A 358 -14.42 8.47 15.35
CA PHE A 358 -13.12 9.09 15.61
C PHE A 358 -12.94 9.45 17.09
N ILE A 359 -13.93 10.10 17.71
CA ILE A 359 -13.86 10.48 19.13
C ILE A 359 -13.81 9.22 20.03
N ALA A 360 -14.62 8.21 19.74
CA ALA A 360 -14.63 6.95 20.49
C ALA A 360 -13.26 6.25 20.40
N TRP A 361 -12.72 6.11 19.18
CA TRP A 361 -11.38 5.54 18.96
C TRP A 361 -10.28 6.35 19.65
N ARG A 362 -10.30 7.68 19.53
CA ARG A 362 -9.30 8.57 20.11
C ARG A 362 -9.27 8.48 21.63
N ASN A 363 -10.43 8.58 22.27
CA ASN A 363 -10.54 8.49 23.72
C ASN A 363 -10.09 7.11 24.20
N TRP A 364 -10.54 6.05 23.52
CA TRP A 364 -10.13 4.69 23.84
C TRP A 364 -8.61 4.49 23.72
N ARG A 365 -8.00 4.93 22.60
CA ARG A 365 -6.55 4.77 22.38
C ARG A 365 -5.72 5.56 23.39
N ILE A 366 -6.12 6.79 23.72
CA ILE A 366 -5.46 7.59 24.78
C ILE A 366 -5.54 6.86 26.12
N THR A 367 -6.73 6.35 26.51
CA THR A 367 -6.84 5.60 27.78
C THR A 367 -6.02 4.32 27.80
N GLU A 368 -5.78 3.70 26.64
CA GLU A 368 -4.98 2.47 26.54
C GLU A 368 -3.47 2.74 26.64
N ILE A 369 -3.01 3.86 26.08
CA ILE A 369 -1.63 4.34 26.23
C ILE A 369 -1.41 4.85 27.67
N GLU A 370 -2.43 5.49 28.27
CA GLU A 370 -2.32 6.03 29.62
C GLU A 370 -2.07 4.94 30.69
N LYS A 371 -2.53 3.72 30.44
CA LYS A 371 -2.24 2.56 31.29
C LYS A 371 -0.75 2.23 31.33
N ASP A 372 -0.02 2.56 30.27
CA ASP A 372 1.39 2.18 30.10
C ASP A 372 2.34 3.10 30.85
N PHE A 373 1.92 4.34 31.14
CA PHE A 373 2.69 5.26 32.00
C PHE A 373 3.02 4.68 33.38
N LYS A 374 2.20 3.73 33.88
CA LYS A 374 2.43 3.07 35.17
C LYS A 374 3.65 2.13 35.15
N PHE A 375 4.11 1.73 33.97
CA PHE A 375 5.20 0.77 33.78
C PHE A 375 6.51 1.43 33.34
N CYS A 376 6.49 2.73 33.00
CA CYS A 376 7.70 3.47 32.64
C CYS A 376 8.69 3.51 33.81
N HIS A 377 9.94 3.14 33.53
CA HIS A 377 10.97 3.10 34.57
C HIS A 377 11.51 4.51 34.91
N PRO A 378 11.69 4.87 36.20
CA PRO A 378 12.21 6.19 36.58
C PRO A 378 13.61 6.53 36.03
N GLN A 379 14.46 5.53 35.80
CA GLN A 379 15.80 5.74 35.21
C GLN A 379 15.77 5.86 33.67
N TRP A 380 14.66 5.52 33.01
CA TRP A 380 14.53 5.55 31.54
C TRP A 380 13.41 6.51 31.11
N PRO A 381 13.67 7.83 31.18
CA PRO A 381 12.66 8.83 30.83
C PRO A 381 12.22 8.78 29.36
N GLN A 382 13.00 8.15 28.48
CA GLN A 382 12.70 8.04 27.05
C GLN A 382 11.41 7.26 26.79
N GLU A 383 11.13 6.20 27.56
CA GLU A 383 9.88 5.44 27.44
C GLU A 383 8.67 6.34 27.68
N ARG A 384 8.75 7.16 28.72
CA ARG A 384 7.68 8.11 29.06
C ARG A 384 7.54 9.21 28.00
N GLN A 385 8.67 9.76 27.54
CA GLN A 385 8.67 10.79 26.48
C GLN A 385 8.03 10.26 25.19
N TYR A 386 8.29 9.00 24.82
CA TYR A 386 7.68 8.36 23.66
C TYR A 386 6.14 8.27 23.81
N LEU A 387 5.64 7.80 24.96
CA LEU A 387 4.21 7.73 25.21
C LEU A 387 3.54 9.11 25.21
N ASP A 388 4.21 10.12 25.78
CA ASP A 388 3.73 11.51 25.76
C ASP A 388 3.62 12.06 24.33
N GLN A 389 4.62 11.76 23.47
CA GLN A 389 4.60 12.10 22.05
C GLN A 389 3.46 11.40 21.31
N GLU A 390 3.26 10.09 21.53
CA GLU A 390 2.19 9.34 20.88
C GLU A 390 0.80 9.89 21.25
N VAL A 391 0.60 10.26 22.52
CA VAL A 391 -0.64 10.91 22.97
C VAL A 391 -0.82 12.28 22.32
N ALA A 392 0.25 13.06 22.14
CA ALA A 392 0.19 14.35 21.47
C ALA A 392 -0.20 14.20 20.00
N GLU A 393 0.43 13.28 19.27
CA GLU A 393 0.12 12.99 17.85
C GLU A 393 -1.34 12.59 17.66
N ILE A 394 -1.87 11.73 18.54
CA ILE A 394 -3.28 11.30 18.48
C ILE A 394 -4.24 12.47 18.76
N LYS A 395 -3.86 13.43 19.60
CA LYS A 395 -4.67 14.62 19.90
C LYS A 395 -4.73 15.60 18.72
N GLU A 396 -3.66 15.69 17.94
CA GLU A 396 -3.56 16.56 16.76
C GLU A 396 -4.37 16.05 15.56
N GLN A 397 -4.64 14.74 15.48
CA GLN A 397 -5.41 14.16 14.38
C GLN A 397 -6.85 14.72 14.30
N ALA A 398 -7.31 14.94 13.07
CA ALA A 398 -8.66 15.42 12.76
C ALA A 398 -9.53 14.31 12.12
N PRO A 399 -10.87 14.43 12.19
CA PRO A 399 -11.79 13.50 11.53
C PRO A 399 -11.56 13.43 10.01
N SER A 400 -11.70 12.23 9.42
CA SER A 400 -11.37 11.96 8.02
C SER A 400 -12.39 12.47 7.00
N TYR A 401 -13.59 12.90 7.39
CA TYR A 401 -14.68 13.21 6.45
C TYR A 401 -14.31 14.33 5.46
N PHE A 402 -13.70 15.43 5.91
CA PHE A 402 -13.30 16.54 5.04
C PHE A 402 -11.94 16.33 4.36
N ALA A 403 -11.28 15.19 4.59
CA ALA A 403 -10.06 14.86 3.85
C ALA A 403 -10.36 14.56 2.37
N ASP A 404 -11.57 14.08 2.05
CA ASP A 404 -12.03 13.97 0.66
C ASP A 404 -12.61 15.30 0.18
N LYS A 405 -11.90 15.96 -0.74
CA LYS A 405 -12.30 17.26 -1.34
C LYS A 405 -13.67 17.19 -2.02
N TRP A 406 -14.12 16.01 -2.46
CA TRP A 406 -15.44 15.83 -3.07
C TRP A 406 -16.59 16.03 -2.09
N ASN A 407 -16.39 15.80 -0.79
CA ASN A 407 -17.43 16.08 0.20
C ASN A 407 -17.68 17.58 0.33
N LEU A 408 -16.62 18.40 0.28
CA LEU A 408 -16.76 19.85 0.23
C LEU A 408 -17.50 20.31 -1.04
N PHE A 409 -17.19 19.69 -2.18
CA PHE A 409 -17.86 19.97 -3.44
C PHE A 409 -19.37 19.66 -3.40
N ASP A 410 -19.76 18.55 -2.77
CA ASP A 410 -21.17 18.21 -2.56
C ASP A 410 -21.89 19.25 -1.71
N TRP A 411 -21.28 19.70 -0.61
CA TRP A 411 -21.83 20.77 0.22
C TRP A 411 -22.04 22.07 -0.56
N LEU A 412 -21.07 22.46 -1.40
CA LEU A 412 -21.20 23.61 -2.28
C LEU A 412 -22.42 23.45 -3.20
N ILE A 413 -22.58 22.29 -3.84
CA ILE A 413 -23.71 22.02 -4.74
C ILE A 413 -25.05 22.06 -4.01
N TYR A 414 -25.15 21.46 -2.82
CA TYR A 414 -26.40 21.48 -2.06
C TYR A 414 -26.79 22.89 -1.63
N ILE A 415 -25.81 23.70 -1.21
CA ILE A 415 -26.03 25.11 -0.88
C ILE A 415 -26.47 25.87 -2.12
N SER A 416 -25.80 25.67 -3.26
CA SER A 416 -26.20 26.29 -4.53
C SER A 416 -27.61 25.89 -4.96
N LEU A 417 -27.98 24.61 -4.87
CA LEU A 417 -29.34 24.14 -5.17
C LEU A 417 -30.38 24.77 -4.24
N LEU A 418 -30.09 24.85 -2.93
CA LEU A 418 -30.96 25.52 -1.96
C LEU A 418 -31.17 26.99 -2.33
N ILE A 419 -30.10 27.70 -2.69
CA ILE A 419 -30.16 29.10 -3.14
C ILE A 419 -31.02 29.23 -4.39
N VAL A 420 -30.85 28.37 -5.40
CA VAL A 420 -31.66 28.49 -6.63
C VAL A 420 -33.13 28.18 -6.35
N THR A 421 -33.44 27.16 -5.54
CA THR A 421 -34.83 26.90 -5.15
C THR A 421 -35.46 28.08 -4.43
N LEU A 422 -34.70 28.73 -3.54
CA LEU A 422 -35.20 29.87 -2.79
C LEU A 422 -35.40 31.09 -3.70
N LEU A 423 -34.48 31.34 -4.63
CA LEU A 423 -34.63 32.41 -5.64
C LEU A 423 -35.83 32.18 -6.55
N HIS A 424 -36.03 30.93 -7.00
CA HIS A 424 -37.17 30.55 -7.81
C HIS A 424 -38.50 30.75 -7.07
N VAL A 425 -38.56 30.37 -5.80
CA VAL A 425 -39.74 30.63 -4.96
C VAL A 425 -40.01 32.14 -4.84
N VAL A 426 -38.98 32.97 -4.65
CA VAL A 426 -39.14 34.43 -4.58
C VAL A 426 -39.62 35.01 -5.90
N ASP A 427 -39.10 34.51 -7.02
CA ASP A 427 -39.46 34.97 -8.37
C ASP A 427 -40.93 34.71 -8.70
N ILE A 428 -41.53 33.63 -8.17
CA ILE A 428 -42.98 33.37 -8.28
C ILE A 428 -43.82 34.43 -7.54
N PHE A 429 -43.30 35.01 -6.44
CA PHE A 429 -44.03 36.01 -5.65
C PHE A 429 -43.74 37.45 -6.07
N VAL A 430 -42.59 37.70 -6.68
CA VAL A 430 -42.11 39.03 -7.07
C VAL A 430 -41.87 39.00 -8.56
N ASP A 431 -42.87 39.44 -9.34
CA ASP A 431 -42.82 39.56 -10.81
C ASP A 431 -41.82 40.64 -11.25
N ALA A 432 -40.52 40.40 -11.04
CA ALA A 432 -39.44 41.24 -11.49
C ALA A 432 -38.73 40.55 -12.66
N SER A 433 -38.88 41.09 -13.86
CA SER A 433 -38.27 40.53 -15.09
C SER A 433 -36.76 40.31 -14.97
N GLY A 434 -36.06 41.17 -14.24
CA GLY A 434 -34.63 41.03 -13.96
C GLY A 434 -34.28 39.84 -13.04
N LEU A 435 -35.12 39.54 -12.05
CA LEU A 435 -34.92 38.42 -11.13
C LEU A 435 -35.12 37.08 -11.85
N SER A 436 -36.11 36.99 -12.74
CA SER A 436 -36.36 35.77 -13.52
C SER A 436 -35.19 35.38 -14.42
N THR A 437 -34.59 36.37 -15.09
CA THR A 437 -33.42 36.15 -15.97
C THR A 437 -32.20 35.74 -15.14
N ALA A 438 -32.00 36.38 -13.99
CA ALA A 438 -30.90 36.04 -13.08
C ALA A 438 -31.05 34.61 -12.52
N THR A 439 -32.26 34.22 -12.11
CA THR A 439 -32.54 32.87 -11.60
C THR A 439 -32.28 31.80 -12.66
N GLN A 440 -32.68 32.03 -13.92
CA GLN A 440 -32.37 31.12 -15.03
C GLN A 440 -30.87 30.98 -15.27
N ASN A 441 -30.14 32.09 -15.29
CA ASN A 441 -28.69 32.07 -15.49
C ASN A 441 -27.96 31.31 -14.38
N ILE A 442 -28.35 31.53 -13.12
CA ILE A 442 -27.77 30.81 -11.98
C ILE A 442 -28.10 29.32 -12.09
N PHE A 443 -29.34 28.96 -12.45
CA PHE A 443 -29.72 27.55 -12.59
C PHE A 443 -28.97 26.84 -13.72
N ALA A 444 -28.73 27.53 -14.84
CA ALA A 444 -27.92 27.02 -15.94
C ALA A 444 -26.46 26.75 -15.55
N ILE A 445 -25.90 27.53 -14.62
CA ILE A 445 -24.56 27.27 -14.07
C ILE A 445 -24.60 26.10 -13.09
N VAL A 446 -25.57 26.09 -12.17
CA VAL A 446 -25.67 25.06 -11.12
C VAL A 446 -25.88 23.67 -11.71
N ILE A 447 -26.65 23.53 -12.81
CA ILE A 447 -26.89 22.21 -13.41
C ILE A 447 -25.60 21.57 -13.96
N ILE A 448 -24.65 22.36 -14.44
CA ILE A 448 -23.33 21.87 -14.87
C ILE A 448 -22.59 21.24 -13.69
N PHE A 449 -22.56 21.92 -12.54
CA PHE A 449 -21.94 21.39 -11.32
C PHE A 449 -22.65 20.14 -10.79
N VAL A 450 -23.99 20.09 -10.90
CA VAL A 450 -24.79 18.91 -10.54
C VAL A 450 -24.44 17.70 -11.41
N TRP A 451 -24.15 17.87 -12.70
CA TRP A 451 -23.63 16.78 -13.55
C TRP A 451 -22.20 16.38 -13.19
N LEU A 452 -21.31 17.35 -12.93
CA LEU A 452 -19.93 17.06 -12.49
C LEU A 452 -19.90 16.23 -11.21
N ARG A 453 -20.89 16.39 -10.33
CA ARG A 453 -21.05 15.57 -9.12
C ARG A 453 -21.19 14.07 -9.40
N LEU A 454 -21.70 13.67 -10.57
CA LEU A 454 -21.83 12.25 -10.93
C LEU A 454 -20.49 11.51 -10.84
N MET A 455 -19.38 12.23 -11.09
CA MET A 455 -18.02 11.70 -10.98
C MET A 455 -17.73 11.09 -9.61
N LYS A 456 -18.23 11.69 -8.50
CA LYS A 456 -18.08 11.15 -7.13
C LYS A 456 -18.58 9.71 -7.03
N SER A 457 -19.71 9.40 -7.67
CA SER A 457 -20.36 8.08 -7.63
C SER A 457 -19.69 7.06 -8.55
N VAL A 458 -19.13 7.54 -9.67
CA VAL A 458 -18.46 6.70 -10.66
C VAL A 458 -17.08 6.21 -10.15
N ARG A 459 -16.48 6.89 -9.15
CA ARG A 459 -15.21 6.47 -8.50
C ARG A 459 -15.22 5.05 -7.95
N ALA A 460 -16.39 4.48 -7.65
CA ALA A 460 -16.50 3.09 -7.18
C ALA A 460 -16.06 2.06 -8.23
N PHE A 461 -16.06 2.44 -9.52
CA PHE A 461 -15.74 1.55 -10.62
C PHE A 461 -14.29 1.75 -11.06
N VAL A 462 -13.47 0.71 -10.88
CA VAL A 462 -12.02 0.73 -11.16
C VAL A 462 -11.70 1.18 -12.59
N ARG A 463 -12.56 0.89 -13.57
CA ARG A 463 -12.36 1.31 -14.97
C ARG A 463 -12.30 2.83 -15.15
N PHE A 464 -13.04 3.57 -14.34
CA PHE A 464 -13.17 5.04 -14.44
C PHE A 464 -12.41 5.78 -13.33
N GLY A 465 -12.10 5.09 -12.22
CA GLY A 465 -11.36 5.64 -11.08
C GLY A 465 -10.08 6.40 -11.44
N PRO A 466 -9.16 5.83 -12.25
CA PRO A 466 -7.93 6.49 -12.70
C PRO A 466 -8.18 7.89 -13.28
N PHE A 467 -9.15 7.97 -14.20
CA PHE A 467 -9.47 9.21 -14.91
C PHE A 467 -10.01 10.30 -13.99
N ILE A 468 -10.86 9.92 -13.02
CA ILE A 468 -11.45 10.88 -12.08
C ILE A 468 -10.38 11.47 -11.17
N VAL A 469 -9.43 10.66 -10.72
CA VAL A 469 -8.34 11.16 -9.87
C VAL A 469 -7.33 11.99 -10.67
N MET A 470 -7.03 11.57 -11.90
CA MET A 470 -6.22 12.38 -12.82
C MET A 470 -6.84 13.76 -13.03
N LEU A 471 -8.15 13.86 -13.26
CA LEU A 471 -8.84 15.13 -13.45
C LEU A 471 -8.65 16.10 -12.27
N GLY A 472 -8.66 15.60 -11.03
CA GLY A 472 -8.43 16.41 -9.84
C GLY A 472 -7.02 16.98 -9.74
N LEU A 473 -6.00 16.21 -10.15
CA LEU A 473 -4.60 16.66 -10.17
C LEU A 473 -4.33 17.62 -11.33
N VAL A 474 -4.89 17.30 -12.50
CA VAL A 474 -4.89 18.18 -13.68
C VAL A 474 -5.51 19.55 -13.37
N ALA A 475 -6.59 19.61 -12.58
CA ALA A 475 -7.19 20.88 -12.17
C ALA A 475 -6.23 21.74 -11.34
N SER A 476 -5.36 21.13 -10.53
CA SER A 476 -4.32 21.84 -9.78
C SER A 476 -3.26 22.43 -10.71
N ASP A 477 -2.80 21.65 -11.68
CA ASP A 477 -1.83 22.13 -12.68
C ASP A 477 -2.42 23.23 -13.56
N PHE A 478 -3.71 23.12 -13.87
CA PHE A 478 -4.45 24.17 -14.57
C PHE A 478 -4.51 25.46 -13.75
N GLY A 479 -4.61 25.37 -12.41
CA GLY A 479 -4.51 26.53 -11.52
C GLY A 479 -3.14 27.21 -11.57
N THR A 480 -2.06 26.43 -11.54
CA THR A 480 -0.68 26.95 -11.69
C THR A 480 -0.47 27.56 -13.07
N PHE A 481 -0.99 26.91 -14.11
CA PHE A 481 -1.02 27.45 -15.47
C PHE A 481 -1.76 28.79 -15.52
N LEU A 482 -2.96 28.88 -14.93
CA LEU A 482 -3.78 30.09 -14.94
C LEU A 482 -3.08 31.25 -14.24
N TYR A 483 -2.33 30.97 -13.16
CA TYR A 483 -1.49 31.97 -12.50
C TYR A 483 -0.40 32.51 -13.43
N LEU A 484 0.36 31.63 -14.09
CA LEU A 484 1.41 32.06 -15.03
C LEU A 484 0.81 32.80 -16.23
N TYR A 485 -0.26 32.26 -16.80
CA TYR A 485 -1.00 32.87 -17.91
C TYR A 485 -1.51 34.26 -17.54
N GLY A 486 -2.09 34.42 -16.34
CA GLY A 486 -2.57 35.70 -15.83
C GLY A 486 -1.50 36.79 -15.77
N ASN A 487 -0.25 36.43 -15.45
CA ASN A 487 0.87 37.39 -15.41
C ASN A 487 1.20 37.99 -16.78
N PHE A 488 0.96 37.26 -17.88
CA PHE A 488 1.11 37.81 -19.23
C PHE A 488 -0.20 38.41 -19.75
N TYR A 489 -1.30 37.74 -19.49
CA TYR A 489 -2.62 38.09 -20.00
C TYR A 489 -3.08 39.48 -19.54
N ILE A 490 -2.91 39.81 -18.26
CA ILE A 490 -3.38 41.09 -17.69
C ILE A 490 -2.62 42.30 -18.30
N PRO A 491 -1.28 42.33 -18.37
CA PRO A 491 -0.56 43.40 -19.05
C PRO A 491 -0.94 43.58 -20.52
N TYR A 492 -1.09 42.48 -21.27
CA TYR A 492 -1.54 42.56 -22.66
C TYR A 492 -2.98 43.08 -22.76
N ALA A 493 -3.89 42.63 -21.91
CA ALA A 493 -5.25 43.17 -21.84
C ALA A 493 -5.25 44.69 -21.60
N CYS A 494 -4.40 45.18 -20.70
CA CYS A 494 -4.22 46.62 -20.49
C CYS A 494 -3.67 47.31 -21.75
N ALA A 495 -2.72 46.71 -22.46
CA ALA A 495 -2.16 47.26 -23.70
C ALA A 495 -3.18 47.33 -24.84
N PHE A 496 -3.98 46.28 -25.02
CA PHE A 496 -5.08 46.26 -25.98
C PHE A 496 -6.17 47.27 -25.59
N TRP A 497 -6.49 47.40 -24.30
CA TRP A 497 -7.44 48.41 -23.81
C TRP A 497 -6.94 49.83 -24.08
N MET A 498 -5.66 50.10 -23.86
CA MET A 498 -5.07 51.42 -24.12
C MET A 498 -5.05 51.79 -25.61
N THR A 499 -5.01 50.80 -26.50
CA THR A 499 -4.88 51.03 -27.94
C THR A 499 -6.23 51.06 -28.66
N TYR A 500 -7.14 50.15 -28.32
CA TYR A 500 -8.40 49.91 -29.04
C TYR A 500 -9.66 50.05 -28.16
N GLY A 501 -9.50 50.27 -26.85
CA GLY A 501 -10.59 50.26 -25.88
C GLY A 501 -11.21 51.63 -25.59
N GLY A 502 -12.44 51.62 -25.05
CA GLY A 502 -13.17 52.82 -24.60
C GLY A 502 -13.90 53.58 -25.72
N ASN A 503 -14.25 54.85 -25.46
CA ASN A 503 -15.05 55.71 -26.36
C ASN A 503 -14.39 56.03 -27.72
N ASN A 504 -13.13 55.61 -27.92
CA ASN A 504 -12.38 55.81 -29.16
C ASN A 504 -12.33 54.56 -30.04
N GLY A 505 -12.83 53.40 -29.57
CA GLY A 505 -12.75 52.13 -30.28
C GLY A 505 -13.78 52.03 -31.41
N THR A 506 -13.31 51.95 -32.66
CA THR A 506 -14.13 51.66 -33.85
C THR A 506 -14.53 50.18 -33.94
N ILE A 507 -13.92 49.33 -33.11
CA ILE A 507 -14.08 47.87 -33.12
C ILE A 507 -15.24 47.48 -32.18
N PRO A 508 -16.33 46.89 -32.69
CA PRO A 508 -17.47 46.50 -31.87
C PRO A 508 -17.14 45.51 -30.75
N SER A 509 -16.10 44.68 -30.94
CA SER A 509 -15.73 43.62 -30.00
C SER A 509 -14.82 44.07 -28.84
N MET A 510 -14.44 45.36 -28.77
CA MET A 510 -13.47 45.87 -27.78
C MET A 510 -13.96 47.12 -27.03
N GLN A 511 -15.24 47.47 -27.15
CA GLN A 511 -15.79 48.70 -26.57
C GLN A 511 -15.87 48.64 -25.03
N THR A 512 -16.20 47.48 -24.49
CA THR A 512 -16.30 47.24 -23.04
C THR A 512 -15.21 46.30 -22.57
N VAL A 513 -14.84 46.39 -21.28
CA VAL A 513 -13.76 45.58 -20.70
C VAL A 513 -14.07 44.09 -20.80
N ASP A 514 -15.33 43.69 -20.63
CA ASP A 514 -15.78 42.30 -20.75
C ASP A 514 -15.64 41.76 -22.18
N GLN A 515 -16.02 42.55 -23.19
CA GLN A 515 -15.87 42.17 -24.60
C GLN A 515 -14.42 42.11 -25.03
N LEU A 516 -13.58 43.05 -24.56
CA LEU A 516 -12.14 43.01 -24.79
C LEU A 516 -11.52 41.74 -24.20
N MET A 517 -11.83 41.44 -22.94
CA MET A 517 -11.33 40.25 -22.26
C MET A 517 -11.80 38.97 -22.97
N TYR A 518 -13.04 38.91 -23.42
CA TYR A 518 -13.51 37.78 -24.21
C TYR A 518 -12.79 37.68 -25.57
N SER A 519 -12.61 38.79 -26.27
CA SER A 519 -11.90 38.85 -27.55
C SER A 519 -10.44 38.44 -27.42
N LEU A 520 -9.76 38.87 -26.35
CA LEU A 520 -8.37 38.50 -26.08
C LEU A 520 -8.22 37.01 -25.77
N PHE A 521 -9.19 36.42 -25.06
CA PHE A 521 -9.25 34.98 -24.85
C PHE A 521 -9.51 34.21 -26.16
N ARG A 522 -10.32 34.74 -27.09
CA ARG A 522 -10.49 34.15 -28.42
C ARG A 522 -9.20 34.18 -29.24
N ILE A 523 -8.44 35.27 -29.14
CA ILE A 523 -7.13 35.40 -29.78
C ILE A 523 -6.17 34.31 -29.28
N THR A 524 -6.17 33.97 -27.98
CA THR A 524 -5.26 32.92 -27.47
C THR A 524 -5.57 31.51 -27.96
N LEU A 525 -6.84 31.23 -28.26
CA LEU A 525 -7.28 29.99 -28.90
C LEU A 525 -7.12 30.01 -30.42
N VAL A 526 -6.62 31.11 -30.99
CA VAL A 526 -6.51 31.31 -32.45
C VAL A 526 -7.88 31.14 -33.14
N ASP A 527 -8.92 31.63 -32.48
CA ASP A 527 -10.29 31.68 -33.01
C ASP A 527 -10.51 32.98 -33.82
N GLU A 528 -11.65 33.14 -34.50
CA GLU A 528 -11.94 34.33 -35.30
C GLU A 528 -11.97 35.61 -34.44
N TYR A 529 -11.13 36.59 -34.75
CA TYR A 529 -11.11 37.90 -34.10
C TYR A 529 -11.11 39.03 -35.14
N ASP A 530 -11.58 40.22 -34.76
CA ASP A 530 -11.73 41.37 -35.66
C ASP A 530 -10.37 42.03 -35.98
N TYR A 531 -9.56 41.31 -36.76
CA TYR A 531 -8.24 41.76 -37.21
C TYR A 531 -8.33 42.97 -38.11
N ASP A 532 -9.32 42.99 -39.00
CA ASP A 532 -9.49 44.06 -39.97
C ASP A 532 -9.83 45.38 -39.27
N GLY A 533 -10.65 45.35 -38.22
CA GLY A 533 -10.90 46.50 -37.35
C GLY A 533 -9.63 47.02 -36.67
N MET A 534 -8.83 46.14 -36.05
CA MET A 534 -7.57 46.53 -35.39
C MET A 534 -6.56 47.11 -36.38
N ARG A 535 -6.47 46.56 -37.59
CA ARG A 535 -5.55 47.01 -38.62
C ARG A 535 -5.91 48.41 -39.14
N GLN A 536 -7.20 48.72 -39.24
CA GLN A 536 -7.67 50.02 -39.73
C GLN A 536 -7.34 51.17 -38.78
N GLU A 537 -7.30 50.93 -37.47
CA GLU A 537 -6.93 51.97 -36.49
C GLU A 537 -5.42 52.23 -36.42
N ASN A 538 -4.63 51.17 -36.17
CA ASN A 538 -3.18 51.33 -36.02
C ASN A 538 -2.43 50.09 -36.50
N VAL A 539 -2.04 50.10 -37.77
CA VAL A 539 -1.32 49.01 -38.43
C VAL A 539 -0.09 48.55 -37.62
N TRP A 540 0.73 49.48 -37.14
CA TRP A 540 2.00 49.15 -36.48
C TRP A 540 1.80 48.54 -35.10
N MET A 541 0.94 49.16 -34.28
CA MET A 541 0.66 48.65 -32.95
C MET A 541 -0.07 47.30 -33.01
N THR A 542 -0.96 47.11 -33.99
CA THR A 542 -1.68 45.85 -34.22
C THR A 542 -0.70 44.71 -34.49
N TYR A 543 0.28 44.92 -35.37
CA TYR A 543 1.28 43.90 -35.62
C TYR A 543 2.13 43.59 -34.39
N ILE A 544 2.59 44.61 -33.67
CA ILE A 544 3.44 44.39 -32.49
C ILE A 544 2.67 43.63 -31.42
N LEU A 545 1.51 44.12 -30.99
CA LEU A 545 0.74 43.49 -29.91
C LEU A 545 0.24 42.10 -30.30
N LEU A 546 -0.32 41.93 -31.50
CA LEU A 546 -0.88 40.65 -31.91
C LEU A 546 0.20 39.60 -32.14
N VAL A 547 1.30 39.95 -32.83
CA VAL A 547 2.37 38.98 -33.11
C VAL A 547 3.09 38.60 -31.82
N THR A 548 3.41 39.57 -30.95
CA THR A 548 4.09 39.25 -29.68
C THR A 548 3.17 38.45 -28.75
N PHE A 549 1.88 38.78 -28.69
CA PHE A 549 0.90 38.04 -27.89
C PHE A 549 0.67 36.62 -28.41
N LEU A 550 0.48 36.44 -29.72
CA LEU A 550 0.30 35.11 -30.32
C LEU A 550 1.56 34.26 -30.17
N MET A 551 2.75 34.83 -30.36
CA MET A 551 4.00 34.10 -30.16
C MET A 551 4.14 33.63 -28.71
N ILE A 552 3.90 34.51 -27.72
CA ILE A 552 3.96 34.15 -26.30
C ILE A 552 2.85 33.16 -25.94
N SER A 553 1.61 33.37 -26.39
CA SER A 553 0.48 32.49 -26.11
C SER A 553 0.66 31.10 -26.72
N ALA A 554 1.01 31.01 -28.00
CA ALA A 554 1.16 29.74 -28.71
C ALA A 554 2.43 28.98 -28.26
N ILE A 555 3.56 29.66 -28.10
CA ILE A 555 4.83 29.01 -27.74
C ILE A 555 4.86 28.64 -26.27
N LEU A 556 4.45 29.54 -25.37
CA LEU A 556 4.55 29.31 -23.93
C LEU A 556 3.29 28.71 -23.34
N CYS A 557 2.08 29.12 -23.72
CA CYS A 557 0.90 28.74 -22.94
C CYS A 557 0.38 27.35 -23.31
N ILE A 558 0.16 27.06 -24.59
CA ILE A 558 -0.37 25.76 -25.02
C ILE A 558 0.67 24.64 -24.82
N ASN A 559 1.92 24.87 -25.25
CA ASN A 559 2.96 23.84 -25.14
C ASN A 559 3.36 23.54 -23.70
N LEU A 560 3.43 24.56 -22.83
CA LEU A 560 3.69 24.34 -21.40
C LEU A 560 2.52 23.61 -20.74
N LEU A 561 1.27 23.96 -21.09
CA LEU A 561 0.09 23.26 -20.57
C LEU A 561 0.11 21.78 -20.98
N ILE A 562 0.39 21.47 -22.25
CA ILE A 562 0.51 20.08 -22.74
C ILE A 562 1.65 19.35 -21.99
N ALA A 563 2.79 19.99 -21.79
CA ALA A 563 3.92 19.39 -21.08
C ALA A 563 3.58 19.08 -19.61
N MET A 564 2.92 20.01 -18.89
CA MET A 564 2.47 19.79 -17.52
C MET A 564 1.44 18.66 -17.44
N LEU A 565 0.43 18.68 -18.32
CA LEU A 565 -0.59 17.63 -18.39
C LEU A 565 -0.01 16.25 -18.67
N SER A 566 0.96 16.16 -19.59
CA SER A 566 1.64 14.90 -19.93
C SER A 566 2.44 14.33 -18.75
N ASN A 567 3.20 15.17 -18.05
CA ASN A 567 3.97 14.76 -16.88
C ASN A 567 3.05 14.30 -15.73
N THR A 568 1.96 15.03 -15.49
CA THR A 568 0.96 14.64 -14.48
C THR A 568 0.26 13.35 -14.86
N PHE A 569 -0.10 13.18 -16.13
CA PHE A 569 -0.70 11.93 -16.61
C PHE A 569 0.23 10.74 -16.33
N GLN A 570 1.51 10.83 -16.69
CA GLN A 570 2.47 9.74 -16.50
C GLN A 570 2.64 9.38 -15.01
N ARG A 571 2.87 10.37 -14.14
CA ARG A 571 3.04 10.15 -12.69
C ARG A 571 1.82 9.49 -12.06
N VAL A 572 0.63 9.91 -12.48
CA VAL A 572 -0.61 9.41 -11.91
C VAL A 572 -0.92 8.04 -12.47
N TYR A 573 -0.71 7.80 -13.77
CA TYR A 573 -1.02 6.54 -14.44
C TYR A 573 -0.33 5.35 -13.77
N ASP A 574 0.95 5.48 -13.42
CA ASP A 574 1.73 4.43 -12.74
C ASP A 574 1.08 4.01 -11.40
N ASN A 575 0.44 4.94 -10.71
CA ASN A 575 -0.27 4.71 -9.45
C ASN A 575 -1.79 4.64 -9.60
N ALA A 576 -2.33 4.79 -10.81
CA ALA A 576 -3.74 5.10 -10.98
C ALA A 576 -4.62 3.89 -10.69
N THR A 577 -4.13 2.69 -10.98
CA THR A 577 -4.78 1.43 -10.63
C THR A 577 -4.90 1.28 -9.11
N ALA A 578 -3.80 1.50 -8.39
CA ALA A 578 -3.77 1.47 -6.92
C ALA A 578 -4.70 2.52 -6.31
N ILE A 579 -4.67 3.74 -6.84
CA ILE A 579 -5.56 4.83 -6.43
C ILE A 579 -7.02 4.48 -6.71
N ALA A 580 -7.34 3.86 -7.85
CA ALA A 580 -8.71 3.49 -8.20
C ALA A 580 -9.25 2.40 -7.27
N ILE A 581 -8.44 1.36 -6.99
CA ILE A 581 -8.77 0.32 -6.03
C ILE A 581 -8.91 0.92 -4.63
N MET A 582 -8.09 1.90 -4.26
CA MET A 582 -8.20 2.65 -3.00
C MET A 582 -9.53 3.39 -2.87
N GLN A 583 -9.95 4.09 -3.93
CA GLN A 583 -11.25 4.78 -3.94
C GLN A 583 -12.42 3.81 -3.92
N GLN A 584 -12.34 2.71 -4.69
CA GLN A 584 -13.32 1.63 -4.64
C GLN A 584 -13.44 1.07 -3.22
N THR A 585 -12.31 0.82 -2.55
CA THR A 585 -12.26 0.26 -1.20
C THR A 585 -12.87 1.22 -0.18
N LYS A 586 -12.60 2.53 -0.28
CA LYS A 586 -13.26 3.55 0.55
C LYS A 586 -14.78 3.47 0.46
N ILE A 587 -15.31 3.33 -0.76
CA ILE A 587 -16.75 3.23 -0.99
C ILE A 587 -17.29 1.89 -0.48
N ILE A 588 -16.57 0.78 -0.69
CA ILE A 588 -16.93 -0.53 -0.13
C ILE A 588 -17.05 -0.46 1.39
N LEU A 589 -16.09 0.16 2.09
CA LEU A 589 -16.10 0.30 3.54
C LEU A 589 -17.27 1.18 4.02
N SER A 590 -17.58 2.26 3.30
CA SER A 590 -18.76 3.10 3.60
C SER A 590 -20.07 2.32 3.43
N ILE A 591 -20.20 1.52 2.35
CA ILE A 591 -21.35 0.64 2.14
C ILE A 591 -21.41 -0.42 3.25
N GLU A 592 -20.28 -1.00 3.63
CA GLU A 592 -20.18 -2.00 4.70
C GLU A 592 -20.67 -1.41 6.02
N ASP A 593 -20.28 -0.19 6.37
CA ASP A 593 -20.76 0.50 7.56
C ASP A 593 -22.29 0.67 7.57
N GLY A 594 -22.91 0.88 6.41
CA GLY A 594 -24.36 0.95 6.24
C GLY A 594 -25.11 -0.39 6.27
N LEU A 595 -24.41 -1.53 6.24
CA LEU A 595 -25.05 -2.85 6.26
C LEU A 595 -25.61 -3.22 7.63
N GLY A 596 -26.80 -3.83 7.64
CA GLY A 596 -27.38 -4.41 8.85
C GLY A 596 -26.54 -5.58 9.41
N LYS A 597 -26.58 -5.78 10.74
CA LYS A 597 -25.81 -6.82 11.47
C LYS A 597 -25.98 -8.23 10.89
N LYS A 598 -27.19 -8.58 10.42
CA LYS A 598 -27.47 -9.89 9.80
C LYS A 598 -26.71 -10.10 8.49
N THR A 599 -26.65 -9.08 7.64
CA THR A 599 -25.95 -9.14 6.36
C THR A 599 -24.45 -9.20 6.57
N LYS A 600 -23.92 -8.43 7.53
CA LYS A 600 -22.51 -8.52 7.95
C LYS A 600 -22.15 -9.93 8.40
N ARG A 601 -22.95 -10.53 9.29
CA ARG A 601 -22.72 -11.90 9.77
C ARG A 601 -22.71 -12.92 8.64
N LYS A 602 -23.68 -12.87 7.71
CA LYS A 602 -23.70 -13.73 6.51
C LYS A 602 -22.45 -13.59 5.63
N TYR A 603 -21.86 -12.40 5.57
CA TYR A 603 -20.61 -12.17 4.84
C TYR A 603 -19.41 -12.78 5.58
N PHE A 604 -19.32 -12.59 6.90
CA PHE A 604 -18.27 -13.25 7.71
C PHE A 604 -18.36 -14.78 7.64
N ASP A 605 -19.57 -15.34 7.70
CA ASP A 605 -19.81 -16.78 7.54
C ASP A 605 -19.31 -17.26 6.16
N TYR A 606 -19.56 -16.47 5.10
CA TYR A 606 -19.06 -16.76 3.75
C TYR A 606 -17.52 -16.74 3.66
N ILE A 607 -16.84 -15.76 4.27
CA ILE A 607 -15.36 -15.73 4.28
C ILE A 607 -14.82 -17.00 4.94
N ARG A 608 -15.42 -17.41 6.05
CA ARG A 608 -14.98 -18.61 6.77
C ARG A 608 -15.19 -19.88 5.94
N GLU A 609 -16.32 -20.01 5.26
CA GLU A 609 -16.64 -21.24 4.53
C GLU A 609 -15.91 -21.35 3.18
N PHE A 610 -15.73 -20.23 2.47
CA PHE A 610 -15.26 -20.24 1.07
C PHE A 610 -13.92 -19.54 0.85
N CYS A 611 -13.46 -18.74 1.80
CA CYS A 611 -12.22 -17.93 1.67
C CYS A 611 -11.16 -18.29 2.73
N SER A 612 -11.18 -19.52 3.26
CA SER A 612 -10.17 -20.02 4.21
C SER A 612 -9.72 -21.47 3.94
N PRO A 613 -8.80 -21.71 2.99
CA PRO A 613 -8.23 -20.75 2.02
C PRO A 613 -9.08 -20.62 0.75
N GLN A 614 -9.13 -19.42 0.17
CA GLN A 614 -9.65 -19.25 -1.18
C GLN A 614 -8.64 -19.82 -2.19
N SER A 615 -9.04 -20.85 -2.95
CA SER A 615 -8.19 -21.42 -4.00
C SER A 615 -8.55 -20.84 -5.37
N LEU A 616 -7.57 -20.28 -6.08
CA LEU A 616 -7.71 -19.81 -7.45
C LEU A 616 -6.75 -20.56 -8.37
N TYR A 617 -7.17 -20.82 -9.61
CA TYR A 617 -6.26 -21.36 -10.63
C TYR A 617 -5.23 -20.30 -11.00
N TYR A 618 -3.98 -20.72 -11.16
CA TYR A 618 -2.86 -19.87 -11.48
C TYR A 618 -2.03 -20.49 -12.60
N ASP A 619 -1.79 -19.71 -13.65
CA ASP A 619 -0.92 -20.10 -14.74
C ASP A 619 0.40 -19.33 -14.64
N ASP A 620 1.51 -20.04 -14.45
CA ASP A 620 2.86 -19.45 -14.37
C ASP A 620 3.23 -18.70 -15.67
N ASP A 621 2.61 -19.05 -16.81
CA ASP A 621 2.85 -18.43 -18.13
C ASP A 621 2.01 -17.15 -18.38
N MET A 622 1.06 -16.84 -17.48
CA MET A 622 0.25 -15.62 -17.55
C MET A 622 0.75 -14.62 -16.52
N THR A 623 1.92 -14.01 -16.78
CA THR A 623 2.31 -12.78 -16.10
C THR A 623 1.23 -11.73 -16.37
N SER A 624 0.51 -11.32 -15.34
CA SER A 624 -0.43 -10.22 -15.46
C SER A 624 0.31 -8.97 -15.95
N GLU A 625 -0.16 -8.43 -17.08
CA GLU A 625 0.17 -7.10 -17.61
C GLU A 625 1.63 -6.88 -18.06
N GLY A 626 1.96 -7.42 -19.25
CA GLY A 626 2.57 -6.63 -20.33
C GLY A 626 4.02 -6.15 -20.24
N GLY A 627 4.84 -6.66 -19.30
CA GLY A 627 6.22 -6.16 -19.11
C GLY A 627 7.37 -7.17 -19.30
N ASP A 628 7.10 -8.48 -19.41
CA ASP A 628 8.14 -9.49 -19.16
C ASP A 628 8.89 -9.99 -20.41
N ASP A 629 8.34 -9.78 -21.61
CA ASP A 629 9.05 -10.09 -22.86
C ASP A 629 10.23 -9.14 -23.10
N LEU A 630 10.11 -7.87 -22.67
CA LEU A 630 11.20 -6.91 -22.78
C LEU A 630 12.29 -7.20 -21.75
N LYS A 631 11.95 -7.65 -20.53
CA LYS A 631 12.96 -8.07 -19.53
C LYS A 631 13.68 -9.34 -19.96
N LYS A 632 12.99 -10.35 -20.51
CA LYS A 632 13.63 -11.53 -21.10
C LYS A 632 14.53 -11.17 -22.29
N MET A 633 14.08 -10.28 -23.18
CA MET A 633 14.95 -9.77 -24.25
C MET A 633 16.14 -8.97 -23.71
N THR A 634 15.96 -8.16 -22.68
CA THR A 634 17.05 -7.37 -22.09
C THR A 634 18.06 -8.25 -21.35
N PHE A 635 17.60 -9.32 -20.69
CA PHE A 635 18.47 -10.30 -20.04
C PHE A 635 19.22 -11.14 -21.09
N GLN A 636 18.54 -11.55 -22.17
CA GLN A 636 19.18 -12.26 -23.28
C GLN A 636 20.19 -11.39 -24.04
N ILE A 637 19.91 -10.10 -24.24
CA ILE A 637 20.85 -9.13 -24.84
C ILE A 637 22.03 -8.88 -23.90
N LYS A 638 21.79 -8.81 -22.59
CA LYS A 638 22.83 -8.64 -21.58
C LYS A 638 23.75 -9.87 -21.50
N ASP A 639 23.19 -11.08 -21.46
CA ASP A 639 23.96 -12.33 -21.50
C ASP A 639 24.77 -12.42 -22.81
N SER A 640 24.16 -12.04 -23.94
CA SER A 640 24.86 -12.01 -25.24
C SER A 640 25.98 -10.96 -25.29
N LEU A 641 25.83 -9.82 -24.59
CA LEU A 641 26.86 -8.78 -24.48
C LEU A 641 27.97 -9.14 -23.50
N GLU A 642 27.65 -9.84 -22.42
CA GLU A 642 28.64 -10.37 -21.47
C GLU A 642 29.45 -11.49 -22.11
N GLU A 643 28.84 -12.40 -22.87
CA GLU A 643 29.56 -13.37 -23.70
C GLU A 643 30.44 -12.68 -24.77
N LEU A 644 29.99 -11.57 -25.36
CA LEU A 644 30.78 -10.82 -26.34
C LEU A 644 31.96 -10.06 -25.71
N ASP A 645 31.79 -9.48 -24.51
CA ASP A 645 32.87 -8.81 -23.77
C ASP A 645 33.91 -9.84 -23.29
N GLU A 646 33.45 -11.03 -22.90
CA GLU A 646 34.33 -12.16 -22.54
C GLU A 646 35.11 -12.66 -23.77
N PHE A 647 34.46 -12.77 -24.94
CA PHE A 647 35.12 -13.11 -26.21
C PHE A 647 36.12 -12.05 -26.67
N ILE A 648 35.79 -10.75 -26.53
CA ILE A 648 36.69 -9.65 -26.89
C ILE A 648 37.88 -9.59 -25.92
N ARG A 649 37.67 -9.86 -24.62
CA ARG A 649 38.76 -9.95 -23.63
C ARG A 649 39.67 -11.15 -23.90
N GLU A 650 39.13 -12.30 -24.28
CA GLU A 650 39.92 -13.45 -24.74
C GLU A 650 40.68 -13.17 -26.04
N GLU A 651 40.06 -12.50 -27.02
CA GLU A 651 40.72 -12.10 -28.27
C GLU A 651 41.78 -11.00 -28.06
N GLN A 652 41.59 -10.05 -27.13
CA GLN A 652 42.62 -9.05 -26.80
C GLN A 652 43.83 -9.68 -26.11
N HIS A 653 43.61 -10.73 -25.30
CA HIS A 653 44.69 -11.53 -24.72
C HIS A 653 45.45 -12.34 -25.78
N LEU A 654 44.79 -12.78 -26.86
CA LEU A 654 45.42 -13.50 -27.99
C LEU A 654 46.02 -12.56 -29.05
N ALA A 655 45.50 -11.35 -29.21
CA ALA A 655 46.03 -10.31 -30.09
C ALA A 655 47.38 -9.74 -29.61
N HIS A 656 47.75 -9.99 -28.35
CA HIS A 656 49.09 -9.69 -27.82
C HIS A 656 50.17 -10.67 -28.32
N ASN A 657 49.79 -11.81 -28.92
CA ASN A 657 50.70 -12.79 -29.51
C ASN A 657 50.35 -13.08 -30.98
N GLY A 658 50.65 -12.07 -31.81
CA GLY A 658 50.72 -12.02 -33.28
C GLY A 658 50.30 -13.20 -34.17
N ASN A 659 49.37 -12.95 -35.09
CA ASN A 659 49.65 -12.90 -36.55
C ASN A 659 48.47 -12.24 -37.31
N ILE A 660 48.72 -11.07 -37.90
CA ILE A 660 47.74 -10.21 -38.59
C ILE A 660 47.64 -10.64 -40.06
N SER A 661 46.62 -11.40 -40.44
CA SER A 661 46.14 -11.58 -41.84
C SER A 661 45.17 -12.76 -41.93
N GLY A 662 45.42 -13.83 -41.17
CA GLY A 662 44.52 -15.00 -41.06
C GLY A 662 43.15 -14.63 -40.48
N LEU A 663 43.12 -13.84 -39.41
CA LEU A 663 41.87 -13.35 -38.80
C LEU A 663 40.98 -12.58 -39.80
N ARG A 664 41.57 -11.86 -40.74
CA ARG A 664 40.79 -11.08 -41.72
C ARG A 664 40.09 -11.98 -42.73
N ALA A 665 40.68 -13.14 -43.04
CA ALA A 665 40.08 -14.14 -43.92
C ALA A 665 39.00 -14.97 -43.20
N GLU A 666 39.21 -15.29 -41.92
CA GLU A 666 38.21 -16.02 -41.10
C GLU A 666 37.00 -15.16 -40.75
N ILE A 667 37.18 -13.85 -40.50
CA ILE A 667 36.06 -12.92 -40.31
C ILE A 667 35.20 -12.84 -41.58
N GLU A 668 35.82 -12.85 -42.76
CA GLU A 668 35.07 -12.79 -44.02
C GLU A 668 34.32 -14.11 -44.29
N ASP A 669 34.90 -15.27 -43.95
CA ASP A 669 34.23 -16.58 -44.03
C ASP A 669 33.05 -16.69 -43.05
N LEU A 670 33.21 -16.20 -41.81
CA LEU A 670 32.15 -16.16 -40.81
C LEU A 670 31.00 -15.23 -41.22
N LYS A 671 31.32 -14.09 -41.84
CA LYS A 671 30.33 -13.17 -42.38
C LYS A 671 29.53 -13.82 -43.50
N GLN A 672 30.19 -14.59 -44.36
CA GLN A 672 29.55 -15.32 -45.45
C GLN A 672 28.64 -16.46 -44.93
N LYS A 673 29.09 -17.23 -43.93
CA LYS A 673 28.26 -18.24 -43.25
C LYS A 673 27.07 -17.65 -42.53
N HIS A 674 27.23 -16.49 -41.88
CA HIS A 674 26.12 -15.78 -41.25
C HIS A 674 25.06 -15.36 -42.29
N GLU A 675 25.50 -14.87 -43.45
CA GLU A 675 24.61 -14.48 -44.54
C GLU A 675 23.88 -15.68 -45.18
N GLU A 676 24.53 -16.84 -45.27
CA GLU A 676 23.88 -18.11 -45.64
C GLU A 676 22.89 -18.60 -44.58
N GLY A 677 23.23 -18.47 -43.30
CA GLY A 677 22.34 -18.78 -42.18
C GLY A 677 21.08 -17.94 -42.20
N LEU A 678 21.21 -16.64 -42.42
CA LEU A 678 20.07 -15.71 -42.59
C LEU A 678 19.19 -16.09 -43.78
N LYS A 679 19.78 -16.49 -44.92
CA LYS A 679 19.00 -16.99 -46.07
C LYS A 679 18.26 -18.28 -45.74
N LYS A 680 18.86 -19.18 -44.96
CA LYS A 680 18.23 -20.45 -44.56
C LYS A 680 17.06 -20.21 -43.61
N VAL A 681 17.26 -19.38 -42.58
CA VAL A 681 16.18 -18.99 -41.64
C VAL A 681 15.03 -18.29 -42.39
N ASN A 682 15.34 -17.42 -43.36
CA ASN A 682 14.30 -16.76 -44.15
C ASN A 682 13.53 -17.75 -45.04
N ASN A 683 14.17 -18.80 -45.55
CA ASN A 683 13.50 -19.87 -46.28
C ASN A 683 12.65 -20.74 -45.35
N ASP A 684 13.16 -21.08 -44.16
CA ASP A 684 12.40 -21.84 -43.17
C ASP A 684 11.18 -21.05 -42.67
N LEU A 685 11.31 -19.72 -42.52
CA LEU A 685 10.20 -18.84 -42.17
C LEU A 685 9.11 -18.82 -43.25
N LYS A 686 9.50 -18.86 -44.53
CA LYS A 686 8.55 -19.02 -45.66
C LYS A 686 7.84 -20.37 -45.61
N VAL A 687 8.56 -21.45 -45.33
CA VAL A 687 7.97 -22.80 -45.21
C VAL A 687 6.99 -22.86 -44.04
N VAL A 688 7.32 -22.25 -42.90
CA VAL A 688 6.43 -22.17 -41.74
C VAL A 688 5.19 -21.32 -42.05
N GLN A 689 5.32 -20.22 -42.80
CA GLN A 689 4.17 -19.44 -43.26
C GLN A 689 3.25 -20.24 -44.21
N GLU A 690 3.81 -21.06 -45.10
CA GLU A 690 3.02 -21.95 -45.95
C GLU A 690 2.34 -23.08 -45.16
N LEU A 691 3.03 -23.67 -44.18
CA LEU A 691 2.46 -24.68 -43.28
C LEU A 691 1.37 -24.09 -42.38
N LEU A 692 1.52 -22.86 -41.90
CA LEU A 692 0.50 -22.18 -41.09
C LEU A 692 -0.77 -21.91 -41.91
N LYS A 693 -0.62 -21.53 -43.19
CA LYS A 693 -1.76 -21.44 -44.12
C LYS A 693 -2.45 -22.78 -44.33
N ALA A 694 -1.68 -23.84 -44.58
CA ALA A 694 -2.22 -25.19 -44.78
C ALA A 694 -2.93 -25.74 -43.51
N VAL A 695 -2.44 -25.42 -42.31
CA VAL A 695 -3.06 -25.82 -41.04
C VAL A 695 -4.35 -25.03 -40.75
N LEU A 696 -4.41 -23.75 -41.13
CA LEU A 696 -5.64 -22.96 -41.02
C LEU A 696 -6.73 -23.46 -41.97
N GLU A 697 -6.37 -23.94 -43.16
CA GLU A 697 -7.29 -24.61 -44.08
C GLU A 697 -7.75 -25.98 -43.55
N GLN A 698 -6.86 -26.79 -42.98
CA GLN A 698 -7.24 -28.07 -42.36
C GLN A 698 -8.11 -27.93 -41.10
N ARG A 699 -8.05 -26.80 -40.37
CA ARG A 699 -8.91 -26.53 -39.22
C ARG A 699 -10.32 -26.07 -39.63
N SER A 700 -10.48 -25.61 -40.86
CA SER A 700 -11.80 -25.35 -41.47
C SER A 700 -12.51 -26.65 -41.87
N ASP A 701 -11.76 -27.68 -42.30
CA ASP A 701 -12.30 -28.95 -42.84
C ASP A 701 -12.48 -30.09 -41.80
N ARG A 702 -12.07 -29.90 -40.54
CA ARG A 702 -12.36 -30.84 -39.42
C ARG A 702 -13.67 -30.53 -38.67
N GLY A 703 -14.56 -29.78 -39.30
CA GLY A 703 -16.00 -29.89 -39.05
C GLY A 703 -16.57 -31.10 -39.80
N GLY A 704 -16.42 -32.31 -39.24
CA GLY A 704 -17.00 -33.53 -39.81
C GLY A 704 -16.67 -34.78 -38.99
N GLY A 705 -17.68 -35.40 -38.38
CA GLY A 705 -17.63 -36.53 -37.43
C GLY A 705 -17.28 -37.90 -38.05
N GLY A 706 -17.45 -39.06 -37.41
CA GLY A 706 -18.14 -39.46 -36.17
C GLY A 706 -17.39 -40.64 -35.53
N ASP A 707 -17.89 -41.36 -34.51
CA ASP A 707 -19.13 -42.16 -34.47
C ASP A 707 -19.21 -42.78 -33.04
N GLY A 708 -20.32 -43.05 -32.34
CA GLY A 708 -21.78 -42.92 -32.52
C GLY A 708 -22.43 -43.18 -31.13
N GLY A 709 -23.41 -42.39 -30.67
CA GLY A 709 -24.87 -42.60 -30.76
C GLY A 709 -25.47 -42.19 -29.39
N ILE A 710 -26.58 -41.47 -29.20
CA ILE A 710 -27.93 -41.53 -29.81
C ILE A 710 -28.67 -40.17 -29.58
N ARG A 711 -29.17 -39.51 -30.65
CA ARG A 711 -30.59 -39.06 -30.90
C ARG A 711 -30.75 -37.97 -31.99
N THR A 712 -31.35 -38.40 -33.12
CA THR A 712 -32.43 -37.77 -33.95
C THR A 712 -32.29 -36.39 -34.65
N LEU A 713 -31.95 -36.44 -35.97
CA LEU A 713 -32.47 -35.81 -37.24
C LEU A 713 -33.52 -34.66 -37.25
N PRO A 714 -33.66 -33.80 -38.33
CA PRO A 714 -33.81 -34.23 -39.76
C PRO A 714 -33.31 -33.34 -40.96
N THR A 715 -32.92 -34.06 -42.04
CA THR A 715 -33.09 -33.94 -43.52
C THR A 715 -33.37 -32.62 -44.29
N LEU A 716 -32.68 -32.41 -45.43
CA LEU A 716 -33.19 -32.26 -46.85
C LEU A 716 -32.00 -31.88 -47.78
N SER A 717 -31.56 -32.70 -48.76
CA SER A 717 -32.00 -32.88 -50.17
C SER A 717 -31.36 -31.94 -51.23
N THR A 718 -31.04 -32.56 -52.36
CA THR A 718 -30.15 -32.23 -53.49
C THR A 718 -30.72 -31.37 -54.63
N HIS A 719 -29.82 -31.00 -55.57
CA HIS A 719 -29.97 -30.44 -56.95
C HIS A 719 -29.65 -28.93 -57.07
N GLY A 720 -28.92 -28.41 -58.06
CA GLY A 720 -28.19 -28.94 -59.20
C GLY A 720 -27.66 -27.79 -60.10
N GLU A 721 -26.46 -27.95 -60.66
CA GLU A 721 -25.98 -27.44 -61.98
C GLU A 721 -25.80 -25.92 -62.27
N PRO A 722 -25.03 -25.51 -63.31
CA PRO A 722 -23.69 -24.90 -63.16
C PRO A 722 -23.59 -23.47 -63.77
N TYR A 723 -22.44 -22.78 -63.68
CA TYR A 723 -21.81 -21.93 -64.74
C TYR A 723 -20.62 -21.07 -64.22
N SER A 724 -19.44 -21.32 -64.83
CA SER A 724 -18.34 -20.43 -65.27
C SER A 724 -17.58 -19.42 -64.35
N VAL A 725 -16.34 -19.83 -63.94
CA VAL A 725 -14.96 -19.33 -64.31
C VAL A 725 -14.62 -17.82 -64.18
N PRO A 726 -13.38 -17.38 -63.80
CA PRO A 726 -12.43 -17.85 -62.76
C PRO A 726 -11.84 -16.69 -61.91
N THR A 727 -11.08 -16.99 -60.85
CA THR A 727 -9.71 -16.49 -60.55
C THR A 727 -9.38 -16.62 -59.06
N GLY A 728 -8.18 -17.15 -58.78
CA GLY A 728 -7.33 -16.64 -57.70
C GLY A 728 -7.32 -17.38 -56.35
N ASN A 729 -6.11 -17.88 -56.03
CA ASN A 729 -5.52 -18.16 -54.70
C ASN A 729 -5.89 -19.42 -53.90
N GLN A 730 -4.79 -20.04 -53.42
CA GLN A 730 -4.60 -20.73 -52.12
C GLN A 730 -5.42 -22.02 -51.85
N SER A 731 -4.89 -23.07 -51.24
CA SER A 731 -3.52 -23.49 -50.92
C SER A 731 -3.48 -25.03 -50.92
N SER A 732 -2.37 -25.55 -50.40
CA SER A 732 -2.23 -26.83 -49.72
C SER A 732 -1.69 -27.99 -50.57
N VAL A 733 -0.45 -28.33 -50.20
CA VAL A 733 0.05 -29.69 -50.13
C VAL A 733 -1.02 -30.64 -49.60
N PRO A 734 -1.05 -31.89 -50.09
CA PRO A 734 -1.11 -32.97 -49.12
C PRO A 734 0.04 -33.96 -49.29
N GLN A 735 0.55 -34.35 -48.12
CA GLN A 735 1.02 -35.68 -47.73
C GLN A 735 1.73 -36.53 -48.78
N VAL A 736 2.94 -36.98 -48.42
CA VAL A 736 3.24 -38.41 -48.54
C VAL A 736 3.91 -38.92 -47.26
N MET A 737 3.26 -39.93 -46.71
CA MET A 737 3.69 -40.87 -45.68
C MET A 737 4.70 -41.87 -46.27
N MET A 738 5.63 -42.38 -45.46
CA MET A 738 6.34 -43.69 -45.55
C MET A 738 7.71 -43.50 -44.87
N ALA A 739 8.32 -44.42 -44.14
CA ALA A 739 7.98 -45.73 -43.63
C ALA A 739 9.21 -46.20 -42.81
N THR A 740 8.98 -47.12 -41.85
CA THR A 740 9.86 -48.24 -41.47
C THR A 740 11.24 -47.99 -40.82
N GLY A 741 11.52 -48.74 -39.73
CA GLY A 741 12.91 -49.08 -39.37
C GLY A 741 13.22 -49.47 -37.92
N SER A 742 12.63 -50.55 -37.40
CA SER A 742 13.01 -51.28 -36.17
C SER A 742 14.44 -51.89 -36.25
N PRO A 743 14.91 -52.81 -35.36
CA PRO A 743 14.92 -52.91 -33.87
C PRO A 743 16.31 -53.38 -33.32
N ARG A 744 16.39 -53.65 -31.99
CA ARG A 744 17.10 -54.77 -31.28
C ARG A 744 17.89 -54.28 -30.04
N PHE A 745 18.03 -54.96 -28.91
CA PHE A 745 17.58 -56.25 -28.32
C PHE A 745 18.00 -56.23 -26.81
N ILE A 746 17.25 -56.95 -25.95
CA ILE A 746 17.67 -57.72 -24.73
C ILE A 746 18.36 -56.93 -23.58
N GLY A 747 17.92 -56.99 -22.32
CA GLY A 747 17.62 -58.19 -21.53
C GLY A 747 17.10 -57.91 -20.12
N ARG A 748 16.87 -59.00 -19.39
CA ARG A 748 15.89 -59.20 -18.31
C ARG A 748 16.58 -59.53 -16.97
N ARG A 749 15.82 -59.39 -15.86
CA ARG A 749 15.95 -59.88 -14.46
C ARG A 749 16.38 -58.82 -13.46
N ASP A 750 15.51 -58.35 -12.56
CA ASP A 750 14.85 -58.97 -11.39
C ASP A 750 15.60 -58.67 -10.08
N THR A 751 14.94 -57.95 -9.17
CA THR A 751 14.66 -58.27 -7.74
C THR A 751 14.74 -57.05 -6.83
N GLY A 752 13.75 -56.90 -5.93
CA GLY A 752 13.86 -56.08 -4.72
C GLY A 752 12.69 -55.13 -4.44
N THR A 753 11.54 -55.68 -4.01
CA THR A 753 10.63 -55.02 -3.05
C THR A 753 11.08 -55.44 -1.62
N PRO A 754 10.63 -54.87 -0.46
CA PRO A 754 9.33 -54.19 -0.24
C PRO A 754 9.20 -53.06 0.83
N LYS A 755 8.05 -52.36 0.74
CA LYS A 755 7.12 -51.81 1.77
C LYS A 755 7.53 -50.79 2.87
N PRO A 756 6.62 -49.83 3.18
CA PRO A 756 6.59 -49.04 4.42
C PRO A 756 5.59 -49.61 5.47
N SER A 757 5.83 -49.35 6.77
CA SER A 757 4.95 -49.62 7.92
C SER A 757 4.77 -48.32 8.72
N LEU A 758 3.58 -47.73 8.81
CA LEU A 758 2.43 -48.00 9.71
C LEU A 758 2.61 -47.53 11.17
N LEU A 759 1.61 -46.75 11.56
CA LEU A 759 1.31 -46.09 12.83
C LEU A 759 1.04 -47.09 13.95
N ALA A 760 1.33 -46.68 15.20
CA ALA A 760 0.84 -47.32 16.41
C ALA A 760 0.10 -46.28 17.26
N GLU A 761 -1.18 -46.58 17.51
CA GLU A 761 -2.02 -46.03 18.58
C GLU A 761 -1.63 -46.67 19.91
N ASP A 762 -1.75 -45.92 21.01
CA ASP A 762 -1.96 -46.51 22.34
C ASP A 762 -3.06 -45.73 23.06
N SER A 763 -4.03 -46.50 23.54
CA SER A 763 -5.27 -46.14 24.23
C SER A 763 -5.11 -46.34 25.74
N ILE A 764 -5.66 -45.46 26.60
CA ILE A 764 -6.22 -45.86 27.92
C ILE A 764 -7.45 -45.01 28.28
N ASP A 765 -8.46 -45.75 28.76
CA ASP A 765 -9.82 -45.48 29.22
C ASP A 765 -10.13 -44.31 30.16
N GLY A 766 -11.42 -43.92 30.14
CA GLY A 766 -12.16 -43.56 31.36
C GLY A 766 -13.26 -42.51 31.23
N GLY A 767 -14.49 -42.90 30.87
CA GLY A 767 -15.70 -42.11 31.18
C GLY A 767 -16.30 -42.50 32.55
N PRO A 768 -17.57 -42.13 32.89
CA PRO A 768 -18.47 -41.19 32.19
C PRO A 768 -19.37 -40.32 33.12
N ILE A 769 -20.30 -39.56 32.49
CA ILE A 769 -21.61 -39.04 32.98
C ILE A 769 -21.61 -37.70 33.73
N GLY A 770 -22.36 -36.72 33.17
CA GLY A 770 -22.77 -35.46 33.79
C GLY A 770 -23.13 -34.39 32.78
#